data_AF-A0A9D5SX91-F1
#
_entry.id   AF-A0A9D5SX91-F1
#
_cell.length_a   1.000
_cell.length_b   1.000
_cell.length_c   1.000
_cell.angle_alpha   90.00
_cell.angle_beta   90.00
_cell.angle_gamma   90.00
#
_symmetry.space_group_name_H-M   'P 1'
#
loop_
_entity.id
_entity.type
_entity.pdbx_description
1 polymer ?
#
loop_
_entity_poly.entity_id
_entity_poly.type
_entity_poly.pdbx_seq_one_letter_code
_entity_poly.pdbx_strand_id
1 'polypeptide(L)'
;MYCDIVKKHPLRVRLFCLAMAMMMALSAAMPAFASETTATTTAETTADTTAASGGDATSGTTAPTAYVYPDGEITLQDYPWHDTPQPMRDISAMELVKDIHLGWNLGDTLDSWARDAGYNEFHNANSYQMIIRYDDAKSERSTSIRNSFDKNNKATFKWHTGLIESDPQTKLGDIGFEIWNLAIEEATTVKVRCHEAKLKRRNGAVVDIEALLGDHEVTISKYGTGAFLVDEFPKGLTKTYGITDGEFTLTLELIEFPQKEYGKADYFETLRNNPITTKEMITEVKRMGFNAVRIPVTYYNHILSSTDAIDIGWLDRVQEVVDYVISQDMYCIIDMHNDGSPTGWLKVNTPSSSDVQTRYAFLWQQIACRFMNYGDKLIFQSFNELTDKEETWEYPGEADIEWINSLNQLFVDTVRATGGNNSSRHLMLMPYAGTYDEEIIKGFRMPEDSIPNRLMVSVNAYKPADFSWSVETDEDTSYTDVLEWGGSEDERELDELFRLLNNVFVSKGIPVVITEFGSVDKDNTPSRIAHAQYYIETAEQYGIPCFWWDDGHLLMRKSLTWSTPELVEAMVDSTTIHLRRCEITVPEENFFLGEPVCPPVSITFPGGRVVSDGDMVEAGAMTLTEGIDYVVSYSDNMMVGEGKAVITAMGRYSGIAEIAYTIQEEPIDVGVLGDLAKSDPDLPLVVMLSVPVLLILAIVAFLQMMNRRERQRTSAIIAASLEEDFGTERYWDESGEYSGDVEVMTEGYDEYEDFADDYAEELDDLDDLD
;
A
#
# COMPACT_ATOMS: atom_id res chain seq x y z
N MET A 1 -64.10 -28.56 1.88
CA MET A 1 -64.16 -27.86 0.57
C MET A 1 -63.65 -26.42 0.64
N TYR A 2 -64.37 -25.45 1.22
CA TYR A 2 -63.88 -24.06 1.33
C TYR A 2 -62.56 -23.96 2.11
N CYS A 3 -62.42 -24.72 3.21
CA CYS A 3 -61.18 -24.76 4.00
C CYS A 3 -60.01 -25.53 3.34
N ASP A 4 -60.26 -26.38 2.34
CA ASP A 4 -59.19 -27.13 1.64
C ASP A 4 -58.62 -26.34 0.45
N ILE A 5 -59.46 -25.53 -0.19
CA ILE A 5 -59.09 -24.63 -1.29
C ILE A 5 -58.24 -23.47 -0.73
N VAL A 6 -58.63 -22.91 0.43
CA VAL A 6 -57.89 -21.85 1.13
C VAL A 6 -56.49 -22.31 1.57
N LYS A 7 -56.32 -23.59 1.94
CA LYS A 7 -55.02 -24.15 2.35
C LYS A 7 -54.09 -24.49 1.19
N LYS A 8 -54.61 -24.86 0.02
CA LYS A 8 -53.80 -25.22 -1.15
C LYS A 8 -53.42 -24.03 -2.04
N HIS A 9 -54.22 -22.96 -2.05
CA HIS A 9 -53.97 -21.79 -2.90
C HIS A 9 -54.27 -20.46 -2.17
N PRO A 10 -53.55 -20.15 -1.08
CA PRO A 10 -53.84 -19.00 -0.21
C PRO A 10 -53.72 -17.64 -0.91
N LEU A 11 -52.76 -17.51 -1.84
CA LEU A 11 -52.61 -16.32 -2.70
C LEU A 11 -53.83 -16.09 -3.62
N ARG A 12 -54.38 -17.17 -4.19
CA ARG A 12 -55.48 -17.11 -5.15
C ARG A 12 -56.82 -16.77 -4.50
N VAL A 13 -57.03 -17.18 -3.24
CA VAL A 13 -58.20 -16.78 -2.45
C VAL A 13 -58.08 -15.33 -1.95
N ARG A 14 -56.87 -14.87 -1.63
CA ARG A 14 -56.63 -13.46 -1.25
C ARG A 14 -56.89 -12.51 -2.40
N LEU A 15 -56.46 -12.84 -3.63
CA LEU A 15 -56.76 -12.08 -4.85
C LEU A 15 -58.26 -11.99 -5.14
N PHE A 16 -59.00 -13.08 -4.94
CA PHE A 16 -60.47 -13.09 -5.10
C PHE A 16 -61.18 -12.21 -4.05
N CYS A 17 -60.73 -12.24 -2.80
CA CYS A 17 -61.26 -11.36 -1.75
C CYS A 17 -60.87 -9.90 -1.96
N LEU A 18 -59.67 -9.61 -2.51
CA LEU A 18 -59.24 -8.26 -2.86
C LEU A 18 -60.10 -7.67 -3.98
N ALA A 19 -60.40 -8.48 -5.00
CA ALA A 19 -61.29 -8.09 -6.11
C ALA A 19 -62.72 -7.78 -5.61
N MET A 20 -63.25 -8.58 -4.68
CA MET A 20 -64.55 -8.31 -4.04
C MET A 20 -64.54 -7.06 -3.15
N ALA A 21 -63.44 -6.80 -2.44
CA ALA A 21 -63.29 -5.60 -1.60
C ALA A 21 -63.18 -4.32 -2.45
N MET A 22 -62.52 -4.40 -3.61
CA MET A 22 -62.48 -3.32 -4.60
C MET A 22 -63.88 -3.02 -5.16
N MET A 23 -64.70 -4.03 -5.44
CA MET A 23 -66.11 -3.83 -5.85
C MET A 23 -66.95 -3.09 -4.79
N MET A 24 -66.78 -3.41 -3.49
CA MET A 24 -67.55 -2.75 -2.42
C MET A 24 -67.09 -1.31 -2.13
N ALA A 25 -65.82 -0.99 -2.37
CA ALA A 25 -65.29 0.36 -2.18
C ALA A 25 -65.74 1.33 -3.30
N LEU A 26 -65.96 0.82 -4.51
CA LEU A 26 -66.41 1.59 -5.68
C LEU A 26 -67.88 2.03 -5.62
N SER A 27 -68.73 1.39 -4.80
CA SER A 27 -70.14 1.79 -4.64
C SER A 27 -70.39 2.89 -3.60
N ALA A 28 -69.37 3.26 -2.79
CA ALA A 28 -69.52 4.16 -1.65
C ALA A 28 -69.02 5.61 -1.89
N ALA A 29 -68.48 5.93 -3.06
CA ALA A 29 -67.87 7.23 -3.33
C ALA A 29 -68.64 8.06 -4.37
N MET A 30 -69.65 8.81 -3.91
CA MET A 30 -70.13 10.02 -4.59
C MET A 30 -70.31 11.15 -3.56
N PRO A 31 -69.70 12.32 -3.77
CA PRO A 31 -70.20 13.55 -3.16
C PRO A 31 -70.48 14.68 -4.16
N ALA A 32 -71.54 15.43 -3.83
CA ALA A 32 -71.99 16.67 -4.45
C ALA A 32 -71.01 17.84 -4.24
N PHE A 33 -70.96 18.77 -5.20
CA PHE A 33 -70.14 19.99 -5.16
C PHE A 33 -70.85 21.19 -4.50
N ALA A 34 -70.13 21.97 -3.68
CA ALA A 34 -70.33 23.43 -3.52
C ALA A 34 -69.10 24.16 -2.91
N SER A 35 -68.54 25.06 -3.73
CA SER A 35 -67.89 26.39 -3.51
C SER A 35 -66.82 26.70 -2.43
N GLU A 36 -65.71 27.27 -2.94
CA GLU A 36 -64.96 28.50 -2.50
C GLU A 36 -64.32 28.52 -1.08
N THR A 37 -63.12 29.06 -0.79
CA THR A 37 -62.25 30.09 -1.39
C THR A 37 -60.87 30.10 -0.69
N THR A 38 -59.82 30.56 -1.42
CA THR A 38 -58.57 31.28 -0.99
C THR A 38 -57.66 30.72 0.11
N ALA A 39 -56.36 30.50 -0.16
CA ALA A 39 -55.26 31.49 -0.18
C ALA A 39 -53.86 30.84 -0.04
N THR A 40 -52.90 31.25 -0.90
CA THR A 40 -51.42 31.31 -0.73
C THR A 40 -50.63 30.01 -0.42
N THR A 41 -49.46 29.68 -1.01
CA THR A 41 -48.28 30.52 -1.34
C THR A 41 -47.25 29.74 -2.21
N THR A 42 -46.48 30.50 -3.01
CA THR A 42 -45.05 30.39 -3.41
C THR A 42 -44.46 29.30 -4.33
N ALA A 43 -43.65 29.84 -5.26
CA ALA A 43 -42.42 29.33 -5.92
C ALA A 43 -42.60 28.25 -7.00
N GLU A 44 -41.95 28.29 -8.16
CA GLU A 44 -40.51 28.45 -8.37
C GLU A 44 -40.12 28.88 -9.82
N THR A 45 -38.84 29.25 -9.93
CA THR A 45 -37.89 29.12 -11.07
C THR A 45 -38.14 29.81 -12.41
N THR A 46 -37.16 30.64 -12.80
CA THR A 46 -36.68 30.69 -14.19
C THR A 46 -35.15 30.76 -14.18
N ALA A 47 -34.55 29.85 -14.94
CA ALA A 47 -33.17 29.90 -15.36
C ALA A 47 -32.99 31.02 -16.38
N ASP A 48 -31.82 31.65 -16.39
CA ASP A 48 -31.34 32.29 -17.61
C ASP A 48 -29.82 32.18 -17.74
N THR A 49 -29.43 31.73 -18.92
CA THR A 49 -28.07 31.61 -19.44
C THR A 49 -27.68 32.91 -20.12
N THR A 50 -26.49 33.44 -19.85
CA THR A 50 -25.77 34.24 -20.87
C THR A 50 -24.26 34.12 -20.71
N ALA A 51 -23.62 33.88 -21.84
CA ALA A 51 -22.19 33.87 -22.06
C ALA A 51 -21.64 35.29 -22.28
N ALA A 52 -20.37 35.53 -21.93
CA ALA A 52 -19.43 36.34 -22.73
C ALA A 52 -17.98 36.30 -22.17
N SER A 53 -17.11 35.68 -22.96
CA SER A 53 -15.77 36.11 -23.40
C SER A 53 -14.73 36.72 -22.42
N GLY A 54 -13.54 36.11 -22.44
CA GLY A 54 -12.32 36.84 -22.82
C GLY A 54 -11.19 36.83 -21.78
N GLY A 55 -10.11 36.10 -22.07
CA GLY A 55 -8.85 36.20 -21.32
C GLY A 55 -7.95 34.98 -21.50
N ASP A 56 -7.40 34.82 -22.69
CA ASP A 56 -6.34 33.86 -23.01
C ASP A 56 -5.05 34.30 -22.28
N ALA A 57 -4.58 33.46 -21.34
CA ALA A 57 -3.26 33.58 -20.73
C ALA A 57 -2.58 32.22 -20.86
N THR A 58 -1.88 32.08 -21.99
CA THR A 58 -1.01 30.98 -22.32
C THR A 58 -0.09 30.61 -21.16
N SER A 59 -0.14 29.33 -20.80
CA SER A 59 0.78 28.59 -19.96
C SER A 59 2.24 28.93 -20.27
N GLY A 60 2.89 29.58 -19.31
CA GLY A 60 4.34 29.66 -19.21
C GLY A 60 4.78 29.01 -17.91
N THR A 61 4.68 27.68 -17.82
CA THR A 61 5.37 26.91 -16.77
C THR A 61 6.85 26.88 -17.12
N THR A 62 7.59 27.90 -16.69
CA THR A 62 9.03 27.75 -16.52
C THR A 62 9.25 26.77 -15.38
N ALA A 63 9.79 25.59 -15.69
CA ALA A 63 10.25 24.62 -14.70
C ALA A 63 11.15 25.32 -13.65
N PRO A 64 11.05 24.96 -12.36
CA PRO A 64 11.97 25.48 -11.36
C PRO A 64 13.40 25.15 -11.78
N THR A 65 14.29 26.14 -11.73
CA THR A 65 15.72 25.93 -11.96
C THR A 65 16.24 24.97 -10.89
N ALA A 66 16.51 23.72 -11.31
CA ALA A 66 17.35 22.80 -10.56
C ALA A 66 18.64 23.54 -10.17
N TYR A 67 19.11 23.33 -8.94
CA TYR A 67 20.43 23.80 -8.53
C TYR A 67 21.46 23.28 -9.54
N VAL A 68 22.06 24.20 -10.30
CA VAL A 68 23.00 23.87 -11.38
C VAL A 68 24.36 23.58 -10.75
N TYR A 69 24.94 22.42 -11.07
CA TYR A 69 26.31 22.07 -10.65
C TYR A 69 27.32 23.14 -11.10
N PRO A 70 28.46 23.28 -10.41
CA PRO A 70 29.60 24.06 -10.89
C PRO A 70 30.18 23.60 -12.25
N ASP A 71 29.80 22.43 -12.77
CA ASP A 71 30.46 21.78 -13.91
C ASP A 71 29.54 21.06 -14.93
N GLY A 72 28.22 21.23 -14.89
CA GLY A 72 27.34 20.82 -15.99
C GLY A 72 25.85 20.71 -15.62
N GLU A 73 24.97 21.15 -16.50
CA GLU A 73 23.52 21.00 -16.35
C GLU A 73 23.13 19.51 -16.47
N ILE A 74 22.70 18.89 -15.36
CA ILE A 74 21.87 17.69 -15.40
C ILE A 74 20.43 18.16 -15.52
N THR A 75 19.72 17.68 -16.53
CA THR A 75 18.31 18.03 -16.74
C THR A 75 17.43 16.91 -16.19
N LEU A 76 16.19 17.22 -15.79
CA LEU A 76 15.18 16.24 -15.36
C LEU A 76 14.96 15.08 -16.37
N GLN A 77 15.43 15.22 -17.61
CA GLN A 77 15.40 14.18 -18.65
C GLN A 77 16.40 13.04 -18.42
N ASP A 78 17.39 13.20 -17.55
CA ASP A 78 18.45 12.19 -17.33
C ASP A 78 18.01 11.03 -16.40
N TYR A 79 16.82 11.11 -15.79
CA TYR A 79 16.27 10.09 -14.87
C TYR A 79 14.78 9.75 -15.16
N PRO A 80 14.44 9.18 -16.33
CA PRO A 80 13.05 9.09 -16.78
C PRO A 80 12.33 7.83 -16.28
N TRP A 81 11.88 7.71 -15.02
CA TRP A 81 11.34 6.42 -14.55
C TRP A 81 10.02 6.48 -13.79
N HIS A 82 8.97 6.74 -14.57
CA HIS A 82 7.61 6.18 -14.59
C HIS A 82 6.93 6.96 -15.72
N ASP A 83 6.61 6.32 -16.86
CA ASP A 83 6.10 7.05 -18.04
C ASP A 83 4.73 7.72 -17.79
N THR A 84 4.08 7.44 -16.65
CA THR A 84 2.81 8.06 -16.26
C THR A 84 2.79 8.35 -14.76
N PRO A 85 2.57 9.60 -14.33
CA PRO A 85 2.38 9.94 -12.92
C PRO A 85 1.24 9.13 -12.31
N GLN A 86 1.50 8.48 -11.17
CA GLN A 86 0.47 7.83 -10.38
C GLN A 86 -0.42 8.89 -9.70
N PRO A 87 -1.69 8.57 -9.41
CA PRO A 87 -2.60 9.50 -8.73
C PRO A 87 -2.07 9.95 -7.36
N MET A 88 -2.27 11.22 -7.04
CA MET A 88 -2.07 11.79 -5.71
C MET A 88 -3.43 12.16 -5.13
N ARG A 89 -3.82 11.52 -4.02
CA ARG A 89 -5.05 11.91 -3.32
C ARG A 89 -4.91 13.29 -2.66
N ASP A 90 -5.98 14.07 -2.70
CA ASP A 90 -6.04 15.35 -1.97
C ASP A 90 -6.47 15.13 -0.53
N ILE A 91 -5.59 14.52 0.27
CA ILE A 91 -5.82 14.21 1.68
C ILE A 91 -4.75 14.87 2.56
N SER A 92 -5.10 15.22 3.78
CA SER A 92 -4.14 15.69 4.78
C SER A 92 -3.22 14.57 5.25
N ALA A 93 -2.06 14.92 5.80
CA ALA A 93 -1.15 13.99 6.45
C ALA A 93 -1.84 13.25 7.61
N MET A 94 -2.80 13.89 8.29
CA MET A 94 -3.61 13.28 9.34
C MET A 94 -4.55 12.21 8.79
N GLU A 95 -5.15 12.43 7.62
CA GLU A 95 -5.96 11.42 6.94
C GLU A 95 -5.11 10.28 6.39
N LEU A 96 -3.94 10.59 5.82
CA LEU A 96 -3.02 9.56 5.33
C LEU A 96 -2.55 8.63 6.46
N VAL A 97 -2.19 9.19 7.61
CA VAL A 97 -1.72 8.41 8.76
C VAL A 97 -2.82 7.50 9.32
N LYS A 98 -4.10 7.87 9.21
CA LYS A 98 -5.23 6.98 9.58
C LYS A 98 -5.36 5.76 8.67
N ASP A 99 -4.89 5.85 7.44
CA ASP A 99 -4.89 4.72 6.51
C ASP A 99 -3.72 3.75 6.80
N ILE A 100 -2.71 4.15 7.57
CA ILE A 100 -1.60 3.30 8.03
C ILE A 100 -2.01 2.69 9.37
N HIS A 101 -2.09 1.36 9.46
CA HIS A 101 -2.51 0.69 10.69
C HIS A 101 -1.29 0.08 11.40
N LEU A 102 -0.58 -0.79 10.69
CA LEU A 102 0.61 -1.44 11.20
C LEU A 102 1.69 -1.45 10.13
N GLY A 103 2.86 -0.94 10.50
CA GLY A 103 4.03 -0.89 9.66
C GLY A 103 5.02 -1.99 9.97
N TRP A 104 5.74 -2.44 8.94
CA TRP A 104 6.91 -3.30 9.07
C TRP A 104 8.15 -2.55 8.58
N ASN A 105 9.22 -2.58 9.34
CA ASN A 105 10.45 -1.87 9.01
C ASN A 105 11.54 -2.86 8.59
N LEU A 106 11.99 -2.71 7.34
CA LEU A 106 12.96 -3.58 6.66
C LEU A 106 14.39 -3.23 7.10
N GLY A 107 14.72 -3.50 8.36
CA GLY A 107 16.03 -3.24 8.93
C GLY A 107 17.12 -4.21 8.44
N ASP A 108 18.37 -3.79 8.60
CA ASP A 108 19.59 -4.54 8.27
C ASP A 108 19.61 -5.09 6.82
N THR A 109 19.06 -4.32 5.87
CA THR A 109 19.12 -4.57 4.42
C THR A 109 19.72 -3.38 3.68
N LEU A 110 18.92 -2.51 3.07
CA LEU A 110 19.35 -1.36 2.29
C LEU A 110 19.99 -0.27 3.15
N ASP A 111 19.82 -0.34 4.46
CA ASP A 111 20.48 0.48 5.46
C ASP A 111 21.84 -0.08 5.88
N SER A 112 22.20 -1.30 5.44
CA SER A 112 23.49 -1.91 5.72
C SER A 112 24.65 -1.03 5.26
N TRP A 113 25.70 -0.99 6.08
CA TRP A 113 26.93 -0.28 5.76
C TRP A 113 28.15 -1.11 6.15
N ALA A 114 29.22 -0.99 5.38
CA ALA A 114 30.41 -1.76 5.61
C ALA A 114 31.21 -1.16 6.78
N ARG A 115 31.16 -1.81 7.94
CA ARG A 115 31.78 -1.34 9.18
C ARG A 115 33.32 -1.33 9.14
N ASP A 116 33.94 -2.17 8.30
CA ASP A 116 35.35 -2.59 8.49
C ASP A 116 36.21 -2.76 7.23
N ALA A 117 35.74 -2.43 6.03
CA ALA A 117 36.67 -2.27 4.90
C ALA A 117 36.61 -0.82 4.47
N GLY A 118 37.75 -0.15 4.57
CA GLY A 118 37.85 1.28 4.32
C GLY A 118 37.16 1.62 2.99
N TYR A 119 36.57 2.81 2.92
CA TYR A 119 35.99 3.42 1.72
C TYR A 119 36.80 3.14 0.41
N ASN A 120 38.12 2.92 0.51
CA ASN A 120 39.03 2.59 -0.60
C ASN A 120 39.23 1.09 -0.91
N GLU A 121 38.83 0.16 -0.05
CA GLU A 121 38.99 -1.29 -0.27
C GLU A 121 37.86 -1.87 -1.13
N PHE A 122 36.64 -1.32 -1.02
CA PHE A 122 35.47 -1.79 -1.78
C PHE A 122 35.38 -1.27 -3.21
N HIS A 123 35.98 -0.11 -3.49
CA HIS A 123 36.06 0.42 -4.85
C HIS A 123 37.18 -0.22 -5.68
N ASN A 124 37.99 -1.12 -5.09
CA ASN A 124 38.84 -2.01 -5.87
C ASN A 124 37.98 -3.18 -6.34
N ALA A 125 37.48 -3.08 -7.57
CA ALA A 125 36.43 -3.89 -8.19
C ALA A 125 36.53 -5.43 -8.07
N ASN A 126 37.59 -6.00 -7.49
CA ASN A 126 37.78 -7.44 -7.45
C ASN A 126 38.32 -8.04 -6.13
N SER A 127 38.50 -7.30 -5.04
CA SER A 127 39.01 -7.85 -3.74
C SER A 127 40.34 -8.63 -3.83
N TYR A 128 41.09 -8.50 -4.93
CA TYR A 128 42.39 -9.15 -5.13
C TYR A 128 43.55 -8.22 -4.75
N GLN A 129 44.56 -8.73 -4.04
CA GLN A 129 45.81 -8.03 -3.72
C GLN A 129 47.01 -8.84 -4.22
N MET A 130 48.08 -8.18 -4.64
CA MET A 130 49.32 -8.86 -5.06
C MET A 130 50.48 -8.65 -4.08
N ILE A 131 51.26 -9.71 -3.83
CA ILE A 131 52.50 -9.70 -3.04
C ILE A 131 53.62 -10.44 -3.80
N ILE A 132 54.81 -9.85 -3.89
CA ILE A 132 56.01 -10.60 -4.28
C ILE A 132 56.58 -11.34 -3.09
N ARG A 133 56.86 -12.64 -3.26
CA ARG A 133 57.50 -13.51 -2.27
C ARG A 133 58.85 -13.97 -2.80
N TYR A 134 59.80 -14.21 -1.91
CA TYR A 134 60.94 -15.08 -2.21
C TYR A 134 61.20 -16.02 -1.05
N ASP A 135 61.62 -17.25 -1.35
CA ASP A 135 61.90 -18.26 -0.33
C ASP A 135 63.42 -18.31 -0.05
N ASP A 136 63.82 -18.08 1.20
CA ASP A 136 65.18 -18.36 1.65
C ASP A 136 65.16 -19.51 2.67
N ALA A 137 66.29 -20.20 2.84
CA ALA A 137 66.40 -21.32 3.78
C ALA A 137 66.21 -20.92 5.27
N LYS A 138 65.84 -19.66 5.56
CA LYS A 138 65.65 -19.07 6.88
C LYS A 138 64.27 -18.39 7.05
N SER A 139 63.20 -18.88 6.43
CA SER A 139 61.81 -18.69 6.91
C SER A 139 61.25 -17.27 7.11
N GLU A 140 61.95 -16.18 6.75
CA GLU A 140 61.42 -14.82 6.87
C GLU A 140 60.88 -14.34 5.53
N ARG A 141 59.55 -14.22 5.44
CA ARG A 141 58.85 -13.65 4.27
C ARG A 141 59.19 -12.16 4.14
N SER A 142 59.97 -11.78 3.14
CA SER A 142 60.07 -10.38 2.73
C SER A 142 59.05 -10.09 1.62
N THR A 143 58.24 -9.06 1.82
CA THR A 143 57.09 -8.75 0.95
C THR A 143 57.22 -7.34 0.39
N SER A 144 56.71 -7.13 -0.81
CA SER A 144 56.56 -5.81 -1.41
C SER A 144 55.34 -5.06 -0.87
N ILE A 145 55.19 -3.77 -1.24
CA ILE A 145 53.95 -3.01 -1.01
C ILE A 145 52.78 -3.74 -1.69
N ARG A 146 51.66 -3.89 -0.97
CA ARG A 146 50.42 -4.46 -1.50
C ARG A 146 49.80 -3.51 -2.52
N ASN A 147 49.39 -4.03 -3.67
CA ASN A 147 48.68 -3.28 -4.71
C ASN A 147 47.35 -3.95 -5.02
N SER A 148 46.32 -3.13 -5.26
CA SER A 148 44.97 -3.55 -5.64
C SER A 148 44.79 -3.54 -7.15
N PHE A 149 43.89 -4.39 -7.66
CA PHE A 149 43.46 -4.36 -9.07
C PHE A 149 42.44 -3.25 -9.32
N ASP A 150 42.57 -2.57 -10.46
CA ASP A 150 41.68 -1.50 -10.93
C ASP A 150 40.41 -2.06 -11.62
N LYS A 151 39.54 -1.15 -12.07
CA LYS A 151 38.29 -1.45 -12.80
C LYS A 151 38.46 -2.18 -14.14
N ASN A 152 39.67 -2.18 -14.70
CA ASN A 152 40.01 -2.93 -15.91
C ASN A 152 40.66 -4.27 -15.58
N ASN A 153 40.58 -4.71 -14.32
CA ASN A 153 41.21 -5.90 -13.78
C ASN A 153 42.74 -5.86 -13.84
N LYS A 154 43.36 -4.66 -13.76
CA LYS A 154 44.81 -4.48 -13.85
C LYS A 154 45.42 -3.95 -12.55
N ALA A 155 46.56 -4.50 -12.13
CA ALA A 155 47.35 -3.98 -11.02
C ALA A 155 48.79 -3.75 -11.50
N THR A 156 49.27 -2.50 -11.41
CA THR A 156 50.66 -2.16 -11.76
C THR A 156 51.52 -2.05 -10.52
N PHE A 157 52.67 -2.68 -10.58
CA PHE A 157 53.56 -2.89 -9.45
C PHE A 157 54.94 -2.34 -9.75
N LYS A 158 55.55 -1.70 -8.75
CA LYS A 158 56.96 -1.26 -8.78
C LYS A 158 57.65 -1.72 -7.50
N TRP A 159 58.77 -2.41 -7.64
CA TRP A 159 59.56 -2.89 -6.53
C TRP A 159 61.01 -2.49 -6.64
N HIS A 160 61.46 -1.83 -5.59
CA HIS A 160 62.87 -1.58 -5.35
C HIS A 160 63.49 -2.85 -4.77
N THR A 161 64.27 -3.55 -5.59
CA THR A 161 64.93 -4.83 -5.25
C THR A 161 66.15 -4.66 -4.33
N GLY A 162 66.39 -3.44 -3.84
CA GLY A 162 67.39 -3.15 -2.81
C GLY A 162 67.04 -3.71 -1.43
N LEU A 163 65.79 -4.13 -1.23
CA LEU A 163 65.29 -4.75 0.01
C LEU A 163 65.41 -6.29 0.01
N ILE A 164 66.06 -6.89 -0.98
CA ILE A 164 66.28 -8.34 -1.04
C ILE A 164 67.42 -8.73 -0.10
N GLU A 165 67.11 -9.49 0.95
CA GLU A 165 68.09 -9.93 1.97
C GLU A 165 68.60 -11.38 1.76
N SER A 166 68.24 -12.02 0.66
CA SER A 166 68.62 -13.41 0.33
C SER A 166 70.11 -13.61 -0.01
N ASP A 167 70.60 -14.85 0.02
CA ASP A 167 71.91 -15.21 -0.52
C ASP A 167 72.04 -14.73 -2.00
N PRO A 168 73.13 -14.04 -2.38
CA PRO A 168 73.34 -13.59 -3.76
C PRO A 168 73.27 -14.70 -4.82
N GLN A 169 73.40 -15.97 -4.43
CA GLN A 169 73.32 -17.14 -5.30
C GLN A 169 71.92 -17.75 -5.43
N THR A 170 70.92 -17.27 -4.67
CA THR A 170 69.51 -17.68 -4.77
C THR A 170 69.01 -17.50 -6.20
N LYS A 171 68.24 -18.47 -6.71
CA LYS A 171 67.74 -18.42 -8.08
C LYS A 171 66.54 -17.49 -8.15
N LEU A 172 66.37 -16.76 -9.26
CA LEU A 172 65.17 -15.92 -9.42
C LEU A 172 63.86 -16.71 -9.51
N GLY A 173 63.90 -18.00 -9.86
CA GLY A 173 62.72 -18.85 -9.85
C GLY A 173 62.16 -19.13 -8.46
N ASP A 174 62.90 -18.75 -7.41
CA ASP A 174 62.44 -18.79 -6.02
C ASP A 174 61.64 -17.52 -5.65
N ILE A 175 61.48 -16.56 -6.60
CA ILE A 175 60.63 -15.38 -6.49
C ILE A 175 59.25 -15.69 -7.09
N GLY A 176 58.20 -15.56 -6.28
CA GLY A 176 56.82 -15.82 -6.66
C GLY A 176 55.90 -14.63 -6.51
N PHE A 177 54.75 -14.70 -7.17
CA PHE A 177 53.67 -13.74 -7.03
C PHE A 177 52.52 -14.42 -6.30
N GLU A 178 52.08 -13.82 -5.21
CA GLU A 178 50.89 -14.21 -4.49
C GLU A 178 49.74 -13.26 -4.82
N ILE A 179 48.56 -13.85 -5.02
CA ILE A 179 47.27 -13.19 -5.15
C ILE A 179 46.45 -13.49 -3.90
N TRP A 180 45.86 -12.45 -3.32
CA TRP A 180 45.11 -12.48 -2.08
C TRP A 180 43.66 -12.07 -2.31
N ASN A 181 42.67 -12.84 -1.84
CA ASN A 181 41.25 -12.46 -1.85
C ASN A 181 40.49 -13.13 -0.71
N LEU A 182 40.10 -12.34 0.30
CA LEU A 182 39.46 -12.83 1.52
C LEU A 182 38.00 -13.27 1.34
N ALA A 183 37.44 -13.10 0.15
CA ALA A 183 36.02 -13.28 -0.15
C ALA A 183 35.69 -14.64 -0.82
N ILE A 184 36.70 -15.51 -0.97
CA ILE A 184 36.60 -16.82 -1.63
C ILE A 184 36.25 -17.92 -0.60
N GLU A 185 35.01 -18.42 -0.68
CA GLU A 185 34.46 -19.47 0.21
C GLU A 185 34.90 -20.90 -0.20
N GLU A 186 35.17 -21.09 -1.49
CA GLU A 186 35.64 -22.36 -2.07
C GLU A 186 36.86 -22.13 -2.97
N ALA A 187 37.81 -23.06 -2.97
CA ALA A 187 39.03 -22.90 -3.74
C ALA A 187 38.71 -22.69 -5.23
N THR A 188 39.20 -21.60 -5.81
CA THR A 188 38.89 -21.25 -7.21
C THR A 188 40.13 -20.92 -8.01
N THR A 189 40.14 -21.29 -9.29
CA THR A 189 41.22 -20.98 -10.23
C THR A 189 40.96 -19.64 -10.92
N VAL A 190 41.98 -18.78 -10.92
CA VAL A 190 42.02 -17.53 -11.68
C VAL A 190 43.12 -17.59 -12.72
N LYS A 191 42.89 -16.98 -13.88
CA LYS A 191 43.86 -16.83 -14.94
C LYS A 191 44.38 -15.41 -14.98
N VAL A 192 45.71 -15.30 -15.00
CA VAL A 192 46.45 -14.08 -14.77
C VAL A 192 47.39 -13.86 -15.94
N ARG A 193 47.39 -12.66 -16.50
CA ARG A 193 48.30 -12.26 -17.57
C ARG A 193 49.30 -11.23 -17.07
N CYS A 194 50.57 -11.45 -17.39
CA CYS A 194 51.65 -10.53 -17.07
C CYS A 194 51.92 -9.58 -18.25
N HIS A 195 51.94 -8.26 -17.98
CA HIS A 195 52.13 -7.20 -18.96
C HIS A 195 53.09 -6.11 -18.48
N GLU A 196 53.66 -5.36 -19.42
CA GLU A 196 54.51 -4.19 -19.16
C GLU A 196 55.71 -4.48 -18.24
N ALA A 197 56.19 -5.72 -18.27
CA ALA A 197 57.15 -6.22 -17.30
C ALA A 197 58.58 -5.77 -17.65
N LYS A 198 59.17 -4.94 -16.78
CA LYS A 198 60.49 -4.33 -16.98
C LYS A 198 61.35 -4.51 -15.75
N LEU A 199 62.62 -4.81 -15.97
CA LEU A 199 63.62 -4.91 -14.92
C LEU A 199 64.77 -3.96 -15.19
N LYS A 200 64.93 -2.96 -14.33
CA LYS A 200 66.07 -2.06 -14.28
C LYS A 200 67.13 -2.63 -13.34
N ARG A 201 68.31 -2.90 -13.90
CA ARG A 201 69.48 -3.38 -13.16
C ARG A 201 70.15 -2.23 -12.40
N ARG A 202 70.98 -2.59 -11.42
CA ARG A 202 71.84 -1.65 -10.67
C ARG A 202 72.71 -0.75 -11.55
N ASN A 203 73.16 -1.26 -12.70
CA ASN A 203 73.96 -0.49 -13.67
C ASN A 203 73.13 0.46 -14.57
N GLY A 204 71.82 0.58 -14.32
CA GLY A 204 70.89 1.42 -15.06
C GLY A 204 70.30 0.78 -16.32
N ALA A 205 70.76 -0.42 -16.73
CA ALA A 205 70.21 -1.10 -17.90
C ALA A 205 68.79 -1.61 -17.63
N VAL A 206 67.86 -1.36 -18.56
CA VAL A 206 66.48 -1.84 -18.51
C VAL A 206 66.32 -3.01 -19.46
N VAL A 207 65.71 -4.09 -18.99
CA VAL A 207 65.41 -5.30 -19.74
C VAL A 207 63.90 -5.52 -19.73
N ASP A 208 63.31 -5.69 -20.91
CA ASP A 208 61.93 -6.15 -21.06
C ASP A 208 61.89 -7.67 -20.83
N ILE A 209 60.97 -8.10 -19.97
CA ILE A 209 60.83 -9.50 -19.54
C ILE A 209 59.39 -9.99 -19.66
N GLU A 210 58.49 -9.24 -20.31
CA GLU A 210 57.06 -9.58 -20.41
C GLU A 210 56.84 -10.95 -21.06
N ALA A 211 57.50 -11.19 -22.19
CA ALA A 211 57.40 -12.46 -22.92
C ALA A 211 57.95 -13.67 -22.14
N LEU A 212 58.69 -13.44 -21.05
CA LEU A 212 59.25 -14.51 -20.22
C LEU A 212 58.34 -14.87 -19.05
N LEU A 213 57.48 -13.95 -18.61
CA LEU A 213 56.53 -14.20 -17.54
C LEU A 213 55.31 -14.96 -18.06
N GLY A 214 54.70 -14.48 -19.16
CA GLY A 214 53.55 -15.15 -19.77
C GLY A 214 52.27 -15.15 -18.91
N ASP A 215 51.32 -16.00 -19.30
CA ASP A 215 50.03 -16.18 -18.62
C ASP A 215 50.14 -17.35 -17.61
N HIS A 216 49.47 -17.23 -16.46
CA HIS A 216 49.45 -18.22 -15.39
C HIS A 216 48.02 -18.57 -14.97
N GLU A 217 47.82 -19.81 -14.52
CA GLU A 217 46.64 -20.21 -13.76
C GLU A 217 47.01 -20.35 -12.28
N VAL A 218 46.23 -19.71 -11.42
CA VAL A 218 46.49 -19.62 -9.98
C VAL A 218 45.26 -20.12 -9.24
N THR A 219 45.42 -21.19 -8.47
CA THR A 219 44.36 -21.65 -7.57
C THR A 219 44.44 -20.89 -6.26
N ILE A 220 43.39 -20.13 -5.96
CA ILE A 220 43.23 -19.41 -4.70
C ILE A 220 42.48 -20.32 -3.73
N SER A 221 43.11 -20.58 -2.58
CA SER A 221 42.59 -21.45 -1.53
C SER A 221 41.42 -20.83 -0.77
N LYS A 222 40.69 -21.66 -0.01
CA LYS A 222 39.57 -21.31 0.90
C LYS A 222 39.92 -20.27 1.99
N TYR A 223 41.18 -19.87 2.12
CA TYR A 223 41.64 -18.81 3.03
C TYR A 223 42.19 -17.60 2.25
N GLY A 224 41.82 -17.49 0.99
CA GLY A 224 42.07 -16.30 0.18
C GLY A 224 43.49 -16.12 -0.32
N THR A 225 44.28 -17.18 -0.46
CA THR A 225 45.67 -17.08 -0.98
C THR A 225 45.89 -18.04 -2.16
N GLY A 226 46.51 -17.54 -3.23
CA GLY A 226 47.03 -18.35 -4.33
C GLY A 226 48.37 -17.79 -4.80
N ALA A 227 49.29 -18.61 -5.31
CA ALA A 227 50.59 -18.13 -5.77
C ALA A 227 51.10 -18.88 -7.00
N PHE A 228 51.94 -18.22 -7.79
CA PHE A 228 52.68 -18.83 -8.89
C PHE A 228 54.15 -18.40 -8.89
N LEU A 229 55.00 -19.27 -9.42
CA LEU A 229 56.43 -19.05 -9.60
C LEU A 229 56.74 -18.87 -11.09
N VAL A 230 57.86 -18.20 -11.37
CA VAL A 230 58.36 -18.04 -12.74
C VAL A 230 59.51 -19.02 -12.95
N ASP A 231 59.32 -19.97 -13.86
CA ASP A 231 60.24 -21.11 -14.01
C ASP A 231 61.63 -20.72 -14.54
N GLU A 232 61.75 -19.73 -15.44
CA GLU A 232 63.04 -19.38 -16.06
C GLU A 232 63.24 -17.88 -16.35
N PHE A 233 64.35 -17.33 -15.85
CA PHE A 233 64.84 -15.99 -16.18
C PHE A 233 66.04 -16.05 -17.16
N PRO A 234 66.35 -14.97 -17.91
CA PRO A 234 67.47 -14.93 -18.85
C PRO A 234 68.79 -15.27 -18.17
N LYS A 235 69.71 -15.94 -18.86
CA LYS A 235 71.00 -16.43 -18.32
C LYS A 235 71.86 -15.38 -17.57
N GLY A 236 71.68 -14.09 -17.86
CA GLY A 236 72.36 -12.99 -17.16
C GLY A 236 71.65 -12.45 -15.91
N LEU A 237 70.51 -13.04 -15.56
CA LEU A 237 69.63 -12.64 -14.46
C LEU A 237 69.25 -13.81 -13.56
N THR A 238 69.72 -15.04 -13.78
CA THR A 238 69.24 -16.25 -13.07
C THR A 238 69.43 -16.27 -11.55
N LYS A 239 70.07 -15.25 -10.96
CA LYS A 239 70.38 -15.16 -9.53
C LYS A 239 70.07 -13.77 -8.98
N THR A 240 69.72 -13.69 -7.70
CA THR A 240 69.32 -12.46 -6.99
C THR A 240 70.37 -11.34 -7.08
N TYR A 241 71.67 -11.65 -7.09
CA TYR A 241 72.73 -10.64 -7.27
C TYR A 241 72.62 -9.82 -8.57
N GLY A 242 71.97 -10.39 -9.61
CA GLY A 242 71.77 -9.73 -10.90
C GLY A 242 70.72 -8.62 -10.86
N ILE A 243 69.94 -8.57 -9.78
CA ILE A 243 68.83 -7.61 -9.60
C ILE A 243 68.89 -6.84 -8.28
N THR A 244 69.73 -7.20 -7.31
CA THR A 244 69.90 -6.45 -6.07
C THR A 244 70.16 -4.96 -6.36
N ASP A 245 69.46 -4.05 -5.66
CA ASP A 245 69.62 -2.59 -5.80
C ASP A 245 69.17 -2.06 -7.19
N GLY A 246 68.10 -2.64 -7.74
CA GLY A 246 67.45 -2.30 -9.01
C GLY A 246 65.95 -1.98 -8.83
N GLU A 247 65.20 -1.97 -9.94
CA GLU A 247 63.76 -1.74 -9.96
C GLU A 247 63.06 -2.73 -10.88
N PHE A 248 62.02 -3.39 -10.38
CA PHE A 248 61.16 -4.28 -11.14
C PHE A 248 59.78 -3.64 -11.29
N THR A 249 59.26 -3.54 -12.51
CA THR A 249 57.90 -3.08 -12.81
C THR A 249 57.14 -4.19 -13.52
N LEU A 250 55.88 -4.42 -13.15
CA LEU A 250 55.00 -5.43 -13.75
C LEU A 250 53.55 -4.99 -13.61
N THR A 251 52.75 -5.23 -14.65
CA THR A 251 51.29 -5.13 -14.58
C THR A 251 50.68 -6.53 -14.68
N LEU A 252 49.84 -6.91 -13.73
CA LEU A 252 49.03 -8.12 -13.84
C LEU A 252 47.62 -7.77 -14.30
N GLU A 253 47.04 -8.59 -15.16
CA GLU A 253 45.66 -8.52 -15.61
C GLU A 253 44.93 -9.83 -15.29
N LEU A 254 43.79 -9.77 -14.58
CA LEU A 254 42.93 -10.96 -14.39
C LEU A 254 42.04 -11.13 -15.61
N ILE A 255 42.16 -12.26 -16.30
CA ILE A 255 41.48 -12.51 -17.58
C ILE A 255 40.36 -13.55 -17.50
N GLU A 256 40.42 -14.48 -16.54
CA GLU A 256 39.35 -15.44 -16.25
C GLU A 256 39.31 -15.67 -14.73
N PHE A 257 38.25 -15.24 -14.05
CA PHE A 257 38.12 -15.39 -12.61
C PHE A 257 36.64 -15.44 -12.22
N PRO A 258 36.29 -16.11 -11.11
CA PRO A 258 34.93 -16.08 -10.59
C PRO A 258 34.61 -14.66 -10.14
N GLN A 259 33.81 -13.95 -10.93
CA GLN A 259 33.13 -12.79 -10.38
C GLN A 259 32.03 -13.32 -9.46
N LYS A 260 32.27 -13.32 -8.14
CA LYS A 260 31.18 -12.88 -7.28
C LYS A 260 30.99 -11.42 -7.66
N GLU A 261 29.78 -11.02 -7.97
CA GLU A 261 29.43 -9.64 -8.34
C GLU A 261 29.58 -8.70 -7.12
N TYR A 262 30.80 -8.60 -6.60
CA TYR A 262 31.20 -7.58 -5.65
C TYR A 262 31.17 -6.26 -6.41
N GLY A 263 30.10 -5.49 -6.21
CA GLY A 263 29.86 -4.24 -6.92
C GLY A 263 28.46 -4.07 -7.49
N LYS A 264 27.55 -5.04 -7.38
CA LYS A 264 26.11 -4.74 -7.54
C LYS A 264 25.56 -4.17 -6.24
N ALA A 265 24.69 -3.16 -6.38
CA ALA A 265 23.85 -2.59 -5.33
C ALA A 265 23.42 -3.62 -4.27
N ASP A 266 22.90 -4.75 -4.74
CA ASP A 266 22.27 -5.78 -3.91
C ASP A 266 23.24 -6.52 -2.96
N TYR A 267 24.56 -6.45 -3.17
CA TYR A 267 25.53 -7.02 -2.23
C TYR A 267 25.48 -6.32 -0.87
N PHE A 268 25.22 -5.01 -0.85
CA PHE A 268 25.19 -4.23 0.38
C PHE A 268 24.08 -4.70 1.31
N GLU A 269 22.93 -5.13 0.76
CA GLU A 269 21.82 -5.73 1.52
C GLU A 269 22.22 -7.00 2.29
N THR A 270 23.32 -7.64 1.88
CA THR A 270 23.78 -8.89 2.49
C THR A 270 24.82 -8.73 3.59
N LEU A 271 25.32 -7.50 3.82
CA LEU A 271 26.40 -7.23 4.78
C LEU A 271 26.03 -7.50 6.24
N ARG A 272 24.74 -7.49 6.56
CA ARG A 272 24.19 -7.80 7.89
C ARG A 272 23.57 -9.20 7.98
N ASN A 273 24.01 -10.13 7.12
CA ASN A 273 23.55 -11.53 7.04
C ASN A 273 22.13 -11.75 6.49
N ASN A 274 21.48 -10.69 6.03
CA ASN A 274 20.20 -10.78 5.35
C ASN A 274 20.36 -11.20 3.87
N PRO A 275 19.38 -11.91 3.29
CA PRO A 275 19.35 -12.10 1.84
C PRO A 275 18.94 -10.80 1.14
N ILE A 276 19.22 -10.72 -0.16
CA ILE A 276 18.68 -9.68 -1.05
C ILE A 276 17.15 -9.65 -0.90
N THR A 277 16.58 -8.45 -0.75
CA THR A 277 15.12 -8.28 -0.59
C THR A 277 14.39 -8.77 -1.83
N THR A 278 13.30 -9.52 -1.65
CA THR A 278 12.50 -10.06 -2.77
C THR A 278 11.04 -9.60 -2.67
N LYS A 279 10.31 -9.62 -3.79
CA LYS A 279 8.88 -9.31 -3.81
C LYS A 279 8.07 -10.28 -2.95
N GLU A 280 8.50 -11.54 -2.86
CA GLU A 280 7.85 -12.57 -2.07
C GLU A 280 7.90 -12.25 -0.58
N MET A 281 8.99 -11.65 -0.08
CA MET A 281 9.07 -11.17 1.31
C MET A 281 8.00 -10.11 1.59
N ILE A 282 7.90 -9.10 0.72
CA ILE A 282 6.90 -8.02 0.86
C ILE A 282 5.47 -8.56 0.73
N THR A 283 5.27 -9.56 -0.13
CA THR A 283 3.97 -10.24 -0.28
C THR A 283 3.60 -10.99 1.00
N GLU A 284 4.56 -11.64 1.66
CA GLU A 284 4.36 -12.35 2.93
C GLU A 284 4.06 -11.39 4.09
N VAL A 285 4.75 -10.25 4.15
CA VAL A 285 4.47 -9.15 5.09
C VAL A 285 3.03 -8.67 4.92
N LYS A 286 2.59 -8.38 3.69
CA LYS A 286 1.19 -8.03 3.41
C LYS A 286 0.22 -9.15 3.83
N ARG A 287 0.55 -10.40 3.52
CA ARG A 287 -0.30 -11.58 3.81
C ARG A 287 -0.58 -11.69 5.31
N MET A 288 0.37 -11.33 6.16
CA MET A 288 0.16 -11.35 7.61
C MET A 288 -0.73 -10.22 8.14
N GLY A 289 -0.90 -9.13 7.39
CA GLY A 289 -1.81 -8.04 7.76
C GLY A 289 -1.15 -6.66 7.91
N PHE A 290 0.16 -6.55 7.70
CA PHE A 290 0.82 -5.25 7.58
C PHE A 290 0.34 -4.53 6.32
N ASN A 291 0.15 -3.21 6.40
CA ASN A 291 -0.28 -2.39 5.26
C ASN A 291 0.69 -1.25 4.91
N ALA A 292 1.83 -1.19 5.61
CA ALA A 292 2.90 -0.26 5.34
C ALA A 292 4.27 -0.91 5.55
N VAL A 293 5.26 -0.46 4.75
CA VAL A 293 6.65 -0.87 4.86
C VAL A 293 7.54 0.36 4.93
N ARG A 294 8.43 0.43 5.92
CA ARG A 294 9.56 1.35 5.93
C ARG A 294 10.78 0.63 5.37
N ILE A 295 11.41 1.23 4.36
CA ILE A 295 12.66 0.79 3.75
C ILE A 295 13.72 1.80 4.19
N PRO A 296 14.45 1.53 5.29
CA PRO A 296 15.59 2.36 5.65
C PRO A 296 16.70 2.21 4.58
N VAL A 297 17.28 3.33 4.12
CA VAL A 297 18.26 3.33 3.01
C VAL A 297 19.50 4.12 3.38
N THR A 298 20.68 3.49 3.27
CA THR A 298 21.97 4.18 3.43
C THR A 298 22.56 4.53 2.08
N TYR A 299 22.83 5.81 1.82
CA TYR A 299 23.43 6.24 0.55
C TYR A 299 24.94 6.42 0.64
N TYR A 300 25.47 6.61 1.85
CA TYR A 300 26.89 6.91 2.11
C TYR A 300 27.89 6.07 1.28
N ASN A 301 27.71 4.75 1.23
CA ASN A 301 28.60 3.84 0.49
C ASN A 301 28.42 3.87 -1.03
N HIS A 302 27.38 4.54 -1.50
CA HIS A 302 26.94 4.61 -2.88
C HIS A 302 27.12 6.02 -3.46
N ILE A 303 27.77 6.93 -2.72
CA ILE A 303 28.10 8.25 -3.24
C ILE A 303 29.43 8.17 -3.98
N LEU A 304 29.38 8.48 -5.28
CA LEU A 304 30.53 8.42 -6.18
C LEU A 304 31.55 9.52 -5.84
N SER A 305 32.75 9.12 -5.41
CA SER A 305 33.84 10.08 -5.11
C SER A 305 34.24 11.01 -6.26
N SER A 306 33.88 10.69 -7.51
CA SER A 306 34.16 11.52 -8.68
C SER A 306 33.18 12.68 -8.89
N THR A 307 31.94 12.56 -8.41
CA THR A 307 30.84 13.49 -8.75
C THR A 307 29.96 13.87 -7.56
N ASP A 308 30.17 13.25 -6.40
CA ASP A 308 29.28 13.29 -5.22
C ASP A 308 27.83 12.81 -5.49
N ALA A 309 27.54 12.30 -6.69
CA ALA A 309 26.22 11.77 -7.05
C ALA A 309 26.01 10.36 -6.48
N ILE A 310 24.73 9.95 -6.36
CA ILE A 310 24.39 8.58 -5.98
C ILE A 310 24.63 7.67 -7.17
N ASP A 311 25.24 6.50 -6.92
CA ASP A 311 25.36 5.44 -7.91
C ASP A 311 23.98 5.07 -8.48
N ILE A 312 23.87 5.09 -9.80
CA ILE A 312 22.58 4.86 -10.47
C ILE A 312 22.05 3.45 -10.22
N GLY A 313 22.93 2.45 -10.13
CA GLY A 313 22.55 1.07 -9.84
C GLY A 313 21.99 0.91 -8.44
N TRP A 314 22.49 1.70 -7.47
CA TRP A 314 21.88 1.78 -6.14
C TRP A 314 20.47 2.36 -6.18
N LEU A 315 20.25 3.47 -6.90
CA LEU A 315 18.91 4.04 -7.05
C LEU A 315 17.95 3.08 -7.78
N ASP A 316 18.42 2.35 -8.78
CA ASP A 316 17.63 1.33 -9.48
C ASP A 316 17.18 0.24 -8.50
N ARG A 317 18.07 -0.19 -7.60
CA ARG A 317 17.75 -1.20 -6.60
C ARG A 317 16.79 -0.70 -5.52
N VAL A 318 17.00 0.50 -4.99
CA VAL A 318 16.06 1.12 -4.05
C VAL A 318 14.66 1.22 -4.70
N GLN A 319 14.61 1.64 -5.97
CA GLN A 319 13.36 1.72 -6.72
C GLN A 319 12.68 0.36 -6.87
N GLU A 320 13.44 -0.69 -7.18
CA GLU A 320 12.90 -2.04 -7.29
C GLU A 320 12.18 -2.49 -6.00
N VAL A 321 12.78 -2.25 -4.83
CA VAL A 321 12.18 -2.61 -3.54
C VAL A 321 10.97 -1.73 -3.21
N VAL A 322 11.01 -0.44 -3.54
CA VAL A 322 9.82 0.45 -3.47
C VAL A 322 8.69 -0.10 -4.34
N ASP A 323 9.00 -0.54 -5.57
CA ASP A 323 8.00 -1.12 -6.49
C ASP A 323 7.39 -2.41 -5.94
N TYR A 324 8.15 -3.22 -5.18
CA TYR A 324 7.59 -4.38 -4.49
C TYR A 324 6.52 -3.96 -3.47
N VAL A 325 6.73 -2.88 -2.71
CA VAL A 325 5.75 -2.36 -1.73
C VAL A 325 4.55 -1.74 -2.43
N ILE A 326 4.78 -0.83 -3.37
CA ILE A 326 3.71 -0.08 -4.06
C ILE A 326 2.85 -1.02 -4.92
N SER A 327 3.42 -2.02 -5.59
CA SER A 327 2.64 -3.01 -6.36
C SER A 327 1.77 -3.92 -5.49
N GLN A 328 1.97 -3.90 -4.17
CA GLN A 328 1.15 -4.57 -3.18
C GLN A 328 0.13 -3.61 -2.54
N ASP A 329 -0.05 -2.41 -3.08
CA ASP A 329 -1.00 -1.41 -2.58
C ASP A 329 -0.73 -0.98 -1.13
N MET A 330 0.51 -1.10 -0.66
CA MET A 330 0.94 -0.70 0.69
C MET A 330 1.58 0.68 0.71
N TYR A 331 1.61 1.31 1.87
CA TYR A 331 2.40 2.53 2.10
C TYR A 331 3.90 2.19 2.16
N CYS A 332 4.72 3.06 1.60
CA CYS A 332 6.17 2.91 1.54
C CYS A 332 6.84 4.16 2.11
N ILE A 333 7.70 4.00 3.11
CA ILE A 333 8.56 5.08 3.64
C ILE A 333 9.99 4.79 3.19
N ILE A 334 10.67 5.77 2.60
CA ILE A 334 12.13 5.75 2.37
C ILE A 334 12.78 6.94 3.05
N ASP A 335 14.01 6.77 3.53
CA ASP A 335 14.76 7.80 4.26
C ASP A 335 16.23 7.88 3.80
N MET A 336 17.03 8.69 4.51
CA MET A 336 18.49 8.56 4.59
C MET A 336 18.86 8.02 5.98
N HIS A 337 19.37 6.79 6.04
CA HIS A 337 19.43 6.02 7.28
C HIS A 337 20.79 6.11 7.99
N ASN A 338 21.75 5.24 7.67
CA ASN A 338 23.08 5.24 8.31
C ASN A 338 24.05 6.27 7.70
N ASP A 339 23.57 7.21 6.89
CA ASP A 339 24.32 8.38 6.43
C ASP A 339 24.80 9.27 7.59
N GLY A 340 24.07 9.25 8.71
CA GLY A 340 24.44 9.91 9.98
C GLY A 340 25.09 9.02 11.03
N SER A 341 25.38 7.75 10.71
CA SER A 341 26.05 6.81 11.61
C SER A 341 27.45 7.30 12.02
N PRO A 342 28.14 6.67 12.99
CA PRO A 342 29.47 7.11 13.47
C PRO A 342 30.51 7.30 12.36
N THR A 343 30.43 6.51 11.29
CA THR A 343 31.32 6.61 10.14
C THR A 343 30.72 7.36 8.94
N GLY A 344 29.47 7.81 9.08
CA GLY A 344 28.73 8.55 8.08
C GLY A 344 29.18 10.01 7.97
N TRP A 345 28.71 10.68 6.92
CA TRP A 345 29.09 12.04 6.56
C TRP A 345 28.11 13.10 7.09
N LEU A 346 26.87 12.72 7.40
CA LEU A 346 25.79 13.62 7.78
C LEU A 346 25.77 13.81 9.31
N LYS A 347 26.57 14.75 9.81
CA LYS A 347 26.70 15.04 11.24
C LYS A 347 26.20 16.43 11.60
N VAL A 348 25.50 16.52 12.74
CA VAL A 348 24.91 17.77 13.23
C VAL A 348 26.00 18.78 13.58
N ASN A 349 25.77 20.04 13.20
CA ASN A 349 26.53 21.22 13.67
C ASN A 349 28.08 21.11 13.51
N THR A 350 28.53 20.53 12.39
CA THR A 350 29.97 20.43 12.09
C THR A 350 30.54 21.77 11.57
N PRO A 351 31.86 22.04 11.71
CA PRO A 351 32.49 23.27 11.21
C PRO A 351 32.34 23.53 9.70
N SER A 352 32.03 22.50 8.92
CA SER A 352 31.75 22.53 7.47
C SER A 352 30.25 22.39 7.16
N SER A 353 29.38 22.86 8.06
CA SER A 353 27.92 22.66 7.98
C SER A 353 27.29 23.10 6.65
N SER A 354 27.81 24.14 5.99
CA SER A 354 27.34 24.57 4.67
C SER A 354 27.60 23.53 3.58
N ASP A 355 28.73 22.82 3.64
CA ASP A 355 29.11 21.80 2.66
C ASP A 355 28.27 20.53 2.89
N VAL A 356 28.02 20.18 4.15
CA VAL A 356 27.14 19.08 4.54
C VAL A 356 25.71 19.32 4.07
N GLN A 357 25.15 20.51 4.33
CA GLN A 357 23.79 20.86 3.89
C GLN A 357 23.67 20.92 2.36
N THR A 358 24.69 21.42 1.66
CA THR A 358 24.73 21.42 0.19
C THR A 358 24.70 19.99 -0.36
N ARG A 359 25.53 19.10 0.19
CA ARG A 359 25.55 17.69 -0.18
C ARG A 359 24.22 17.00 0.12
N TYR A 360 23.63 17.27 1.27
CA TYR A 360 22.32 16.76 1.66
C TYR A 360 21.21 17.15 0.68
N ALA A 361 21.08 18.45 0.37
CA ALA A 361 20.10 18.93 -0.61
C ALA A 361 20.35 18.31 -2.01
N PHE A 362 21.61 18.19 -2.39
CA PHE A 362 21.99 17.63 -3.67
C PHE A 362 21.62 16.13 -3.82
N LEU A 363 21.81 15.34 -2.76
CA LEU A 363 21.41 13.92 -2.76
C LEU A 363 19.89 13.76 -2.69
N TRP A 364 19.21 14.54 -1.85
CA TRP A 364 17.74 14.51 -1.78
C TRP A 364 17.06 14.96 -3.07
N GLN A 365 17.67 15.89 -3.82
CA GLN A 365 17.17 16.25 -5.14
C GLN A 365 17.20 15.06 -6.09
N GLN A 366 18.28 14.27 -6.10
CA GLN A 366 18.39 13.06 -6.94
C GLN A 366 17.32 12.02 -6.56
N ILE A 367 17.13 11.78 -5.25
CA ILE A 367 16.12 10.86 -4.72
C ILE A 367 14.72 11.36 -5.10
N ALA A 368 14.39 12.62 -4.83
CA ALA A 368 13.09 13.19 -5.14
C ALA A 368 12.78 13.14 -6.64
N CYS A 369 13.74 13.50 -7.49
CA CYS A 369 13.59 13.39 -8.95
C CYS A 369 13.34 11.95 -9.40
N ARG A 370 14.10 10.98 -8.86
CA ARG A 370 13.94 9.55 -9.17
C ARG A 370 12.52 9.05 -8.87
N PHE A 371 11.94 9.48 -7.76
CA PHE A 371 10.65 9.02 -7.26
C PHE A 371 9.50 9.99 -7.56
N MET A 372 9.69 10.97 -8.45
CA MET A 372 8.76 12.08 -8.68
C MET A 372 7.36 11.65 -9.09
N ASN A 373 7.23 10.55 -9.81
CA ASN A 373 5.95 10.12 -10.43
C ASN A 373 5.16 9.12 -9.58
N TYR A 374 5.65 8.73 -8.40
CA TYR A 374 4.92 7.85 -7.48
C TYR A 374 3.75 8.60 -6.81
N GLY A 375 2.69 7.86 -6.49
CA GLY A 375 1.49 8.39 -5.83
C GLY A 375 1.72 8.71 -4.34
N ASP A 376 0.63 8.97 -3.62
CA ASP A 376 0.68 9.45 -2.23
C ASP A 376 1.07 8.37 -1.22
N LYS A 377 1.09 7.10 -1.63
CA LYS A 377 1.56 5.98 -0.81
C LYS A 377 3.08 5.93 -0.64
N LEU A 378 3.87 6.66 -1.43
CA LEU A 378 5.31 6.82 -1.21
C LEU A 378 5.60 8.10 -0.43
N ILE A 379 6.18 7.93 0.76
CA ILE A 379 6.49 8.98 1.74
C ILE A 379 8.00 9.09 1.85
N PHE A 380 8.51 10.32 1.90
CA PHE A 380 9.93 10.57 2.16
C PHE A 380 10.11 11.01 3.61
N GLN A 381 11.01 10.35 4.33
CA GLN A 381 11.46 10.75 5.66
C GLN A 381 12.83 11.43 5.56
N SER A 382 12.95 12.62 6.15
CA SER A 382 14.14 13.49 6.07
C SER A 382 15.49 12.80 6.32
N PHE A 383 15.60 12.02 7.39
CA PHE A 383 16.79 11.26 7.82
C PHE A 383 16.42 10.36 9.01
N ASN A 384 17.36 9.49 9.43
CA ASN A 384 17.28 8.70 10.66
C ASN A 384 18.26 9.21 11.73
N GLU A 385 17.75 9.41 12.95
CA GLU A 385 18.52 9.51 14.21
C GLU A 385 19.83 10.31 14.18
N LEU A 386 19.83 11.49 13.54
CA LEU A 386 21.04 12.30 13.44
C LEU A 386 21.48 12.83 14.81
N THR A 387 22.76 12.60 15.11
CA THR A 387 23.48 13.12 16.27
C THR A 387 24.64 14.02 15.84
N ASP A 388 25.20 14.75 16.80
CA ASP A 388 26.49 15.43 16.62
C ASP A 388 27.64 14.43 16.34
N LYS A 389 28.84 14.96 16.09
CA LYS A 389 30.01 14.10 15.80
C LYS A 389 30.50 13.33 17.03
N GLU A 390 30.09 13.73 18.24
CA GLU A 390 30.38 13.06 19.50
C GLU A 390 29.37 11.95 19.84
N GLU A 391 28.33 11.79 19.02
CA GLU A 391 27.23 10.85 19.23
C GLU A 391 26.46 11.12 20.53
N THR A 392 26.20 12.40 20.81
CA THR A 392 25.40 12.83 21.94
C THR A 392 23.93 12.45 21.71
N TRP A 393 23.46 11.38 22.34
CA TRP A 393 22.06 10.92 22.23
C TRP A 393 21.09 11.67 23.16
N GLU A 394 21.59 12.17 24.29
CA GLU A 394 20.80 12.84 25.32
C GLU A 394 21.29 14.26 25.57
N TYR A 395 20.37 15.18 25.84
CA TYR A 395 20.66 16.58 26.20
C TYR A 395 21.54 17.34 25.17
N PRO A 396 21.16 17.37 23.87
CA PRO A 396 21.89 18.14 22.87
C PRO A 396 21.85 19.64 23.17
N GLY A 397 22.78 20.39 22.60
CA GLY A 397 22.74 21.85 22.70
C GLY A 397 21.59 22.46 21.90
N GLU A 398 21.12 23.65 22.29
CA GLU A 398 20.10 24.40 21.52
C GLU A 398 20.51 24.61 20.05
N ALA A 399 21.81 24.78 19.79
CA ALA A 399 22.35 24.93 18.44
C ALA A 399 22.18 23.68 17.58
N ASP A 400 22.18 22.48 18.18
CA ASP A 400 22.04 21.22 17.47
C ASP A 400 20.57 20.98 17.10
N ILE A 401 19.65 21.31 18.02
CA ILE A 401 18.20 21.33 17.74
C ILE A 401 17.87 22.34 16.63
N GLU A 402 18.44 23.55 16.69
CA GLU A 402 18.27 24.56 15.65
C GLU A 402 18.82 24.11 14.30
N TRP A 403 19.98 23.44 14.30
CA TRP A 403 20.57 22.89 13.08
C TRP A 403 19.68 21.82 12.46
N ILE A 404 19.11 20.91 13.26
CA ILE A 404 18.13 19.90 12.81
C ILE A 404 16.87 20.55 12.23
N ASN A 405 16.33 21.58 12.89
CA ASN A 405 15.19 22.33 12.36
C ASN A 405 15.52 22.94 10.98
N SER A 406 16.73 23.48 10.81
CA SER A 406 17.18 24.03 9.52
C SER A 406 17.36 22.96 8.44
N LEU A 407 17.84 21.76 8.81
CA LEU A 407 18.00 20.64 7.88
C LEU A 407 16.65 20.10 7.40
N ASN A 408 15.67 19.98 8.31
CA ASN A 408 14.29 19.60 7.97
C ASN A 408 13.63 20.62 7.04
N GLN A 409 13.85 21.93 7.23
CA GLN A 409 13.37 22.94 6.28
C GLN A 409 14.02 22.76 4.90
N LEU A 410 15.34 22.59 4.86
CA LEU A 410 16.09 22.39 3.62
C LEU A 410 15.60 21.15 2.86
N PHE A 411 15.29 20.06 3.57
CA PHE A 411 14.68 18.86 2.99
C PHE A 411 13.35 19.16 2.30
N VAL A 412 12.41 19.82 3.01
CA VAL A 412 11.10 20.18 2.46
C VAL A 412 11.27 21.05 1.21
N ASP A 413 12.07 22.12 1.30
CA ASP A 413 12.31 23.04 0.18
C ASP A 413 12.90 22.30 -1.03
N THR A 414 13.87 21.43 -0.79
CA THR A 414 14.54 20.63 -1.83
C THR A 414 13.56 19.71 -2.55
N VAL A 415 12.74 18.97 -1.81
CA VAL A 415 11.76 18.05 -2.40
C VAL A 415 10.70 18.81 -3.18
N ARG A 416 10.15 19.89 -2.62
CA ARG A 416 9.10 20.71 -3.28
C ARG A 416 9.61 21.34 -4.57
N ALA A 417 10.86 21.78 -4.60
CA ALA A 417 11.49 22.38 -5.79
C ALA A 417 11.59 21.43 -6.98
N THR A 418 11.53 20.11 -6.77
CA THR A 418 11.58 19.14 -7.89
C THR A 418 10.30 19.08 -8.73
N GLY A 419 9.15 19.53 -8.21
CA GLY A 419 7.89 19.54 -8.96
C GLY A 419 7.19 18.17 -9.05
N GLY A 420 6.28 18.01 -10.02
CA GLY A 420 5.52 16.77 -10.21
C GLY A 420 4.68 16.40 -8.98
N ASN A 421 4.58 15.10 -8.64
CA ASN A 421 3.87 14.70 -7.42
C ASN A 421 4.61 15.12 -6.15
N ASN A 422 5.90 15.48 -6.22
CA ASN A 422 6.64 15.95 -5.06
C ASN A 422 6.18 17.33 -4.58
N SER A 423 5.48 18.11 -5.42
CA SER A 423 4.83 19.36 -4.98
C SER A 423 3.71 19.13 -3.95
N SER A 424 3.15 17.92 -3.87
CA SER A 424 2.10 17.55 -2.92
C SER A 424 2.39 16.28 -2.11
N ARG A 425 3.57 15.66 -2.28
CA ARG A 425 3.97 14.45 -1.57
C ARG A 425 4.01 14.67 -0.06
N HIS A 426 3.53 13.68 0.69
CA HIS A 426 3.64 13.69 2.14
C HIS A 426 5.10 13.51 2.58
N LEU A 427 5.56 14.38 3.48
CA LEU A 427 6.94 14.38 3.97
C LEU A 427 6.95 14.18 5.48
N MET A 428 7.88 13.35 5.95
CA MET A 428 8.02 12.93 7.34
C MET A 428 9.34 13.46 7.91
N LEU A 429 9.27 14.08 9.08
CA LEU A 429 10.36 14.85 9.65
C LEU A 429 10.76 14.31 11.01
N MET A 430 12.05 14.20 11.25
CA MET A 430 12.57 13.60 12.48
C MET A 430 13.24 14.67 13.36
N PRO A 431 12.99 14.68 14.68
CA PRO A 431 13.74 15.51 15.61
C PRO A 431 15.18 15.00 15.78
N TYR A 432 15.98 15.75 16.53
CA TYR A 432 17.35 15.34 16.88
C TYR A 432 17.33 13.94 17.50
N ALA A 433 18.26 13.07 17.08
CA ALA A 433 18.38 11.67 17.51
C ALA A 433 17.11 10.80 17.30
N GLY A 434 16.09 11.28 16.58
CA GLY A 434 14.82 10.54 16.40
C GLY A 434 14.06 10.27 17.69
N THR A 435 14.41 10.96 18.77
CA THR A 435 13.93 10.68 20.12
C THR A 435 12.53 11.25 20.40
N TYR A 436 11.91 10.73 21.46
CA TYR A 436 10.68 11.23 22.08
C TYR A 436 10.94 11.99 23.39
N ASP A 437 12.20 12.34 23.71
CA ASP A 437 12.52 13.17 24.87
C ASP A 437 11.76 14.51 24.83
N GLU A 438 11.11 14.86 25.95
CA GLU A 438 10.17 15.99 26.03
C GLU A 438 10.85 17.34 25.74
N GLU A 439 12.09 17.55 26.19
CA GLU A 439 12.79 18.82 25.97
C GLU A 439 13.18 18.97 24.49
N ILE A 440 13.67 17.88 23.88
CA ILE A 440 14.08 17.86 22.47
C ILE A 440 12.86 18.05 21.55
N ILE A 441 11.77 17.30 21.74
CA ILE A 441 10.59 17.39 20.87
C ILE A 441 9.81 18.69 21.04
N LYS A 442 9.90 19.36 22.21
CA LYS A 442 9.38 20.73 22.38
C LYS A 442 10.21 21.78 21.66
N GLY A 443 11.51 21.53 21.48
CA GLY A 443 12.41 22.37 20.69
C GLY A 443 12.29 22.17 19.17
N PHE A 444 11.71 21.05 18.74
CA PHE A 444 11.45 20.76 17.33
C PHE A 444 10.41 21.73 16.74
N ARG A 445 10.68 22.21 15.52
CA ARG A 445 9.77 23.09 14.78
C ARG A 445 9.43 22.51 13.43
N MET A 446 8.13 22.43 13.14
CA MET A 446 7.65 22.07 11.80
C MET A 446 8.17 23.10 10.78
N PRO A 447 8.73 22.65 9.64
CA PRO A 447 9.02 23.49 8.50
C PRO A 447 7.81 24.24 7.98
N GLU A 448 8.06 25.39 7.36
CA GLU A 448 7.10 26.03 6.48
C GLU A 448 7.00 25.21 5.18
N ASP A 449 5.78 24.94 4.73
CA ASP A 449 5.53 24.22 3.47
C ASP A 449 4.68 25.09 2.54
N SER A 450 5.00 25.01 1.25
CA SER A 450 4.23 25.61 0.16
C SER A 450 2.81 25.04 0.01
N ILE A 451 2.55 23.85 0.56
CA ILE A 451 1.25 23.18 0.57
C ILE A 451 0.82 22.86 2.01
N PRO A 452 -0.42 23.18 2.42
CA PRO A 452 -0.86 22.91 3.79
C PRO A 452 -1.04 21.40 4.04
N ASN A 453 -0.86 21.00 5.30
CA ASN A 453 -1.25 19.69 5.82
C ASN A 453 -0.58 18.48 5.11
N ARG A 454 0.64 18.63 4.58
CA ARG A 454 1.42 17.52 3.98
C ARG A 454 2.62 17.05 4.78
N LEU A 455 2.87 17.65 5.94
CA LEU A 455 3.99 17.29 6.81
C LEU A 455 3.52 16.43 8.00
N MET A 456 4.37 15.52 8.44
CA MET A 456 4.20 14.68 9.63
C MET A 456 5.52 14.52 10.39
N VAL A 457 5.45 14.07 11.64
CA VAL A 457 6.63 13.84 12.50
C VAL A 457 6.87 12.34 12.69
N SER A 458 8.12 11.92 12.66
CA SER A 458 8.55 10.57 13.03
C SER A 458 9.40 10.56 14.29
N VAL A 459 9.20 9.57 15.14
CA VAL A 459 10.09 9.23 16.27
C VAL A 459 10.36 7.72 16.29
N ASN A 460 11.46 7.33 16.91
CA ASN A 460 11.79 5.94 17.22
C ASN A 460 11.61 5.72 18.73
N ALA A 461 10.91 4.66 19.13
CA ALA A 461 10.46 4.49 20.50
C ALA A 461 10.48 3.05 21.01
N TYR A 462 11.67 2.60 21.42
CA TYR A 462 11.90 1.32 22.10
C TYR A 462 11.68 1.41 23.61
N LYS A 463 10.41 1.43 24.04
CA LYS A 463 10.03 1.60 25.46
C LYS A 463 9.28 0.38 26.00
N PRO A 464 9.56 -0.07 27.24
CA PRO A 464 10.72 0.26 28.08
C PRO A 464 12.04 -0.18 27.43
N ALA A 465 13.10 0.62 27.55
CA ALA A 465 14.35 0.39 26.83
C ALA A 465 15.08 -0.87 27.28
N ASP A 466 15.07 -1.16 28.58
CA ASP A 466 15.65 -2.35 29.22
C ASP A 466 14.90 -3.65 28.89
N PHE A 467 13.59 -3.57 28.65
CA PHE A 467 12.81 -4.67 28.10
C PHE A 467 13.06 -4.83 26.59
N SER A 468 13.08 -3.74 25.83
CA SER A 468 13.18 -3.74 24.37
C SER A 468 14.57 -4.15 23.87
N TRP A 469 15.62 -3.76 24.59
CA TRP A 469 17.03 -4.04 24.28
C TRP A 469 17.67 -4.97 25.31
N SER A 470 18.74 -5.65 24.90
CA SER A 470 19.66 -6.29 25.86
C SER A 470 20.65 -5.28 26.38
N VAL A 471 20.81 -5.21 27.70
CA VAL A 471 21.73 -4.26 28.35
C VAL A 471 23.04 -4.98 28.68
N GLU A 472 24.13 -4.60 28.00
CA GLU A 472 25.48 -5.05 28.37
C GLU A 472 25.89 -4.43 29.71
N THR A 473 26.44 -5.24 30.62
CA THR A 473 27.05 -4.72 31.85
C THR A 473 28.58 -4.70 31.74
N ASP A 474 29.21 -3.68 32.33
CA ASP A 474 30.67 -3.46 32.33
C ASP A 474 31.49 -4.59 32.97
N GLU A 475 30.85 -5.52 33.70
CA GLU A 475 31.48 -6.68 34.32
C GLU A 475 31.08 -7.98 33.58
N ASP A 476 32.01 -8.45 32.74
CA ASP A 476 32.15 -9.85 32.32
C ASP A 476 30.90 -10.48 31.64
N THR A 477 30.59 -10.09 30.40
CA THR A 477 29.72 -10.83 29.45
C THR A 477 28.31 -11.23 29.94
N SER A 478 27.80 -10.59 30.99
CA SER A 478 26.45 -10.85 31.50
C SER A 478 25.51 -9.70 31.15
N TYR A 479 24.38 -10.02 30.53
CA TYR A 479 23.30 -9.07 30.22
C TYR A 479 22.33 -9.02 31.40
N THR A 480 21.91 -7.82 31.83
CA THR A 480 20.74 -7.69 32.73
C THR A 480 19.50 -7.58 31.87
N ASP A 481 19.10 -8.69 31.27
CA ASP A 481 17.89 -8.74 30.46
C ASP A 481 16.66 -8.64 31.38
N VAL A 482 15.84 -7.61 31.16
CA VAL A 482 14.46 -7.61 31.67
C VAL A 482 13.66 -8.54 30.76
N LEU A 483 13.21 -9.67 31.33
CA LEU A 483 12.53 -10.76 30.62
C LEU A 483 11.00 -10.67 30.70
N GLU A 484 10.48 -10.04 31.74
CA GLU A 484 9.05 -9.94 31.99
C GLU A 484 8.57 -8.53 31.66
N TRP A 485 7.43 -8.44 31.00
CA TRP A 485 6.69 -7.19 30.78
C TRP A 485 5.24 -7.43 31.12
N GLY A 486 4.65 -6.54 31.92
CA GLY A 486 3.24 -6.54 32.23
C GLY A 486 2.93 -6.02 33.64
N GLY A 487 1.72 -5.50 33.79
CA GLY A 487 1.26 -4.89 35.02
C GLY A 487 1.31 -3.36 34.96
N SER A 488 0.74 -2.72 35.98
CA SER A 488 0.38 -1.30 35.93
C SER A 488 1.54 -0.33 35.74
N GLU A 489 2.77 -0.72 36.09
CA GLU A 489 3.94 0.15 35.96
C GLU A 489 4.47 0.16 34.52
N ASP A 490 4.62 -1.02 33.92
CA ASP A 490 5.03 -1.18 32.53
C ASP A 490 4.00 -0.56 31.56
N GLU A 491 2.70 -0.74 31.86
CA GLU A 491 1.58 -0.09 31.17
C GLU A 491 1.66 1.44 31.28
N ARG A 492 1.94 1.96 32.48
CA ARG A 492 2.06 3.41 32.74
C ARG A 492 3.16 4.05 31.91
N GLU A 493 4.27 3.37 31.69
CA GLU A 493 5.36 3.88 30.86
C GLU A 493 4.94 4.08 29.40
N LEU A 494 4.21 3.13 28.81
CA LEU A 494 3.67 3.28 27.46
C LEU A 494 2.59 4.36 27.40
N ASP A 495 1.69 4.41 28.38
CA ASP A 495 0.68 5.47 28.51
C ASP A 495 1.31 6.88 28.54
N GLU A 496 2.41 7.04 29.26
CA GLU A 496 3.14 8.30 29.36
C GLU A 496 3.79 8.72 28.05
N LEU A 497 4.37 7.78 27.30
CA LEU A 497 4.91 8.02 25.96
C LEU A 497 3.83 8.56 25.01
N PHE A 498 2.72 7.85 24.87
CA PHE A 498 1.70 8.26 23.91
C PHE A 498 0.97 9.54 24.33
N ARG A 499 0.74 9.75 25.64
CA ARG A 499 0.21 11.01 26.17
C ARG A 499 1.15 12.18 25.85
N LEU A 500 2.47 11.99 25.99
CA LEU A 500 3.46 13.00 25.64
C LEU A 500 3.40 13.36 24.15
N LEU A 501 3.45 12.37 23.27
CA LEU A 501 3.38 12.59 21.81
C LEU A 501 2.09 13.29 21.40
N ASN A 502 0.96 12.94 22.03
CA ASN A 502 -0.31 13.61 21.80
C ASN A 502 -0.29 15.08 22.23
N ASN A 503 0.20 15.36 23.43
CA ASN A 503 0.24 16.71 23.99
C ASN A 503 1.17 17.64 23.20
N VAL A 504 2.26 17.10 22.66
CA VAL A 504 3.23 17.88 21.89
C VAL A 504 2.74 18.09 20.45
N PHE A 505 2.23 17.06 19.80
CA PHE A 505 1.96 17.04 18.35
C PHE A 505 0.50 16.78 17.98
N VAL A 506 -0.05 15.60 18.30
CA VAL A 506 -1.32 15.11 17.71
C VAL A 506 -2.50 16.03 18.05
N SER A 507 -2.63 16.44 19.32
CA SER A 507 -3.68 17.37 19.77
C SER A 507 -3.61 18.75 19.11
N LYS A 508 -2.47 19.09 18.49
CA LYS A 508 -2.25 20.34 17.73
C LYS A 508 -2.41 20.15 16.22
N GLY A 509 -2.90 18.99 15.78
CA GLY A 509 -3.10 18.66 14.37
C GLY A 509 -1.83 18.23 13.62
N ILE A 510 -0.74 17.92 14.34
CA ILE A 510 0.50 17.42 13.73
C ILE A 510 0.50 15.89 13.85
N PRO A 511 0.37 15.14 12.75
CA PRO A 511 0.39 13.68 12.80
C PRO A 511 1.78 13.14 13.18
N VAL A 512 1.79 12.06 13.96
CA VAL A 512 2.99 11.36 14.43
C VAL A 512 2.97 9.93 13.94
N VAL A 513 4.14 9.42 13.55
CA VAL A 513 4.37 8.01 13.22
C VAL A 513 5.55 7.51 14.04
N ILE A 514 5.42 6.35 14.69
CA ILE A 514 6.56 5.68 15.32
C ILE A 514 7.20 4.78 14.26
N THR A 515 8.32 5.22 13.71
CA THR A 515 8.97 4.55 12.56
C THR A 515 9.80 3.34 12.97
N GLU A 516 10.13 3.23 14.25
CA GLU A 516 10.81 2.07 14.86
C GLU A 516 10.30 1.82 16.27
N PHE A 517 9.85 0.59 16.52
CA PHE A 517 9.67 0.01 17.85
C PHE A 517 9.89 -1.50 17.76
N GLY A 518 10.02 -2.16 18.91
CA GLY A 518 10.10 -3.61 18.97
C GLY A 518 10.75 -4.08 20.27
N SER A 519 10.92 -5.39 20.38
CA SER A 519 11.69 -6.00 21.46
C SER A 519 12.50 -7.16 20.92
N VAL A 520 13.77 -7.25 21.33
CA VAL A 520 14.64 -8.37 21.00
C VAL A 520 14.13 -9.66 21.65
N ASP A 521 14.34 -10.80 21.00
CA ASP A 521 13.93 -12.09 21.54
C ASP A 521 14.89 -12.56 22.64
N LYS A 522 14.40 -12.63 23.88
CA LYS A 522 15.13 -13.10 25.06
C LYS A 522 14.59 -14.44 25.57
N ASP A 523 14.00 -15.25 24.68
CA ASP A 523 13.27 -16.48 25.02
C ASP A 523 12.05 -16.21 25.92
N ASN A 524 11.41 -15.05 25.71
CA ASN A 524 10.34 -14.50 26.54
C ASN A 524 9.10 -14.11 25.72
N THR A 525 8.77 -14.95 24.73
CA THR A 525 7.66 -14.72 23.76
C THR A 525 6.36 -14.23 24.41
N PRO A 526 5.84 -14.80 25.53
CA PRO A 526 4.61 -14.31 26.15
C PRO A 526 4.67 -12.83 26.56
N SER A 527 5.80 -12.38 27.13
CA SER A 527 6.01 -10.98 27.53
C SER A 527 6.10 -10.06 26.32
N ARG A 528 6.76 -10.51 25.25
CA ARG A 528 6.85 -9.77 23.98
C ARG A 528 5.47 -9.60 23.33
N ILE A 529 4.62 -10.63 23.38
CA ILE A 529 3.24 -10.57 22.91
C ILE A 529 2.45 -9.54 23.72
N ALA A 530 2.50 -9.62 25.05
CA ALA A 530 1.78 -8.67 25.91
C ALA A 530 2.23 -7.22 25.68
N HIS A 531 3.54 -6.99 25.57
CA HIS A 531 4.13 -5.69 25.25
C HIS A 531 3.64 -5.17 23.90
N ALA A 532 3.78 -5.95 22.83
CA ALA A 532 3.42 -5.53 21.48
C ALA A 532 1.91 -5.26 21.35
N GLN A 533 1.06 -6.08 21.97
CA GLN A 533 -0.39 -5.85 22.00
C GLN A 533 -0.73 -4.53 22.67
N TYR A 534 -0.24 -4.32 23.90
CA TYR A 534 -0.56 -3.10 24.64
C TYR A 534 0.01 -1.85 23.97
N TYR A 535 1.21 -1.96 23.38
CA TYR A 535 1.84 -0.88 22.64
C TYR A 535 0.96 -0.44 21.46
N ILE A 536 0.53 -1.38 20.62
CA ILE A 536 -0.28 -1.11 19.43
C ILE A 536 -1.69 -0.65 19.81
N GLU A 537 -2.33 -1.30 20.79
CA GLU A 537 -3.66 -0.89 21.27
C GLU A 537 -3.65 0.52 21.86
N THR A 538 -2.59 0.90 22.57
CA THR A 538 -2.44 2.25 23.10
C THR A 538 -2.13 3.24 21.98
N ALA A 539 -1.26 2.91 21.03
CA ALA A 539 -0.94 3.77 19.88
C ALA A 539 -2.19 4.09 19.02
N GLU A 540 -3.05 3.10 18.76
CA GLU A 540 -4.31 3.26 18.02
C GLU A 540 -5.25 4.26 18.68
N GLN A 541 -5.29 4.34 20.02
CA GLN A 541 -6.10 5.33 20.75
C GLN A 541 -5.69 6.78 20.48
N TYR A 542 -4.47 7.00 19.99
CA TYR A 542 -3.96 8.31 19.61
C TYR A 542 -3.84 8.48 18.09
N GLY A 543 -4.20 7.46 17.30
CA GLY A 543 -4.02 7.46 15.85
C GLY A 543 -2.56 7.56 15.42
N ILE A 544 -1.66 6.90 16.16
CA ILE A 544 -0.21 6.89 15.90
C ILE A 544 0.19 5.50 15.37
N PRO A 545 0.43 5.35 14.05
CA PRO A 545 0.88 4.09 13.49
C PRO A 545 2.31 3.78 13.91
N CYS A 546 2.58 2.49 14.07
CA CYS A 546 3.86 2.00 14.59
C CYS A 546 4.47 0.98 13.62
N PHE A 547 5.78 1.07 13.43
CA PHE A 547 6.55 0.24 12.50
C PHE A 547 7.50 -0.68 13.27
N TRP A 548 7.25 -1.99 13.23
CA TRP A 548 8.09 -2.97 13.92
C TRP A 548 9.45 -3.06 13.23
N TRP A 549 10.53 -2.81 13.97
CA TRP A 549 11.90 -3.02 13.48
C TRP A 549 12.22 -4.51 13.37
N ASP A 550 12.38 -4.97 12.13
CA ASP A 550 12.78 -6.34 11.83
C ASP A 550 14.13 -6.33 11.11
N ASP A 551 15.18 -6.70 11.82
CA ASP A 551 16.55 -6.89 11.33
C ASP A 551 16.76 -8.26 10.63
N GLY A 552 15.68 -9.01 10.39
CA GLY A 552 15.71 -10.36 9.80
C GLY A 552 15.47 -11.47 10.82
N HIS A 553 15.12 -11.12 12.06
CA HIS A 553 14.81 -12.06 13.14
C HIS A 553 13.32 -12.29 13.39
N LEU A 554 12.41 -11.45 12.87
CA LEU A 554 10.97 -11.70 12.95
C LEU A 554 10.47 -12.47 11.72
N LEU A 555 10.66 -11.94 10.51
CA LEU A 555 10.49 -12.70 9.27
C LEU A 555 11.81 -13.39 8.91
N MET A 556 11.83 -14.72 8.92
CA MET A 556 12.96 -15.50 8.41
C MET A 556 13.01 -15.38 6.87
N ARG A 557 13.70 -14.35 6.38
CA ARG A 557 13.65 -13.89 4.97
C ARG A 557 13.99 -14.98 3.94
N LYS A 558 14.87 -15.94 4.27
CA LYS A 558 15.24 -17.04 3.37
C LYS A 558 14.16 -18.11 3.21
N SER A 559 13.42 -18.40 4.28
CA SER A 559 12.38 -19.42 4.30
C SER A 559 10.97 -18.85 4.13
N LEU A 560 10.82 -17.53 4.24
CA LEU A 560 9.54 -16.82 4.27
C LEU A 560 8.62 -17.35 5.37
N THR A 561 9.18 -17.54 6.55
CA THR A 561 8.47 -18.03 7.74
C THR A 561 8.66 -17.07 8.91
N TRP A 562 7.61 -16.82 9.68
CA TRP A 562 7.68 -16.01 10.89
C TRP A 562 8.30 -16.83 12.03
N SER A 563 9.28 -16.27 12.74
CA SER A 563 9.87 -16.92 13.91
C SER A 563 8.88 -17.04 15.06
N THR A 564 8.03 -16.02 15.23
CA THR A 564 6.99 -15.95 16.26
C THR A 564 5.68 -15.46 15.63
N PRO A 565 4.94 -16.32 14.89
CA PRO A 565 3.71 -15.91 14.23
C PRO A 565 2.66 -15.36 15.20
N GLU A 566 2.59 -15.88 16.43
CA GLU A 566 1.64 -15.43 17.45
C GLU A 566 1.88 -13.97 17.88
N LEU A 567 3.12 -13.50 17.85
CA LEU A 567 3.48 -12.09 18.10
C LEU A 567 2.99 -11.18 16.98
N VAL A 568 3.14 -11.64 15.73
CA VAL A 568 2.69 -10.90 14.55
C VAL A 568 1.17 -10.83 14.52
N GLU A 569 0.50 -11.97 14.71
CA GLU A 569 -0.95 -12.07 14.80
C GLU A 569 -1.49 -11.16 15.91
N ALA A 570 -0.84 -11.14 17.07
CA ALA A 570 -1.20 -10.27 18.18
C ALA A 570 -1.15 -8.78 17.82
N MET A 571 -0.10 -8.30 17.15
CA MET A 571 -0.02 -6.91 16.68
C MET A 571 -1.08 -6.58 15.63
N VAL A 572 -1.29 -7.49 14.67
CA VAL A 572 -2.28 -7.31 13.60
C VAL A 572 -3.69 -7.27 14.18
N ASP A 573 -4.03 -8.19 15.08
CA ASP A 573 -5.32 -8.25 15.75
C ASP A 573 -5.60 -6.98 16.58
N SER A 574 -4.58 -6.40 17.22
CA SER A 574 -4.70 -5.14 17.97
C SER A 574 -5.11 -3.94 17.10
N THR A 575 -4.82 -3.96 15.79
CA THR A 575 -5.28 -2.93 14.84
C THR A 575 -6.60 -3.27 14.13
N THR A 576 -7.05 -4.53 14.24
CA THR A 576 -8.15 -5.09 13.45
C THR A 576 -9.52 -4.75 14.07
N ILE A 577 -10.41 -4.16 13.26
CA ILE A 577 -11.78 -3.87 13.68
C ILE A 577 -12.72 -4.99 13.22
N HIS A 578 -13.18 -5.83 14.14
CA HIS A 578 -14.15 -6.87 13.78
C HIS A 578 -15.55 -6.31 13.50
N LEU A 579 -16.20 -6.75 12.42
CA LEU A 579 -17.58 -6.35 12.07
C LEU A 579 -18.60 -6.59 13.19
N ARG A 580 -18.37 -7.57 14.07
CA ARG A 580 -19.21 -7.82 15.27
C ARG A 580 -19.31 -6.62 16.23
N ARG A 581 -18.39 -5.66 16.11
CA ARG A 581 -18.38 -4.41 16.89
C ARG A 581 -19.11 -3.27 16.18
N CYS A 582 -19.54 -3.46 14.94
CA CYS A 582 -20.19 -2.45 14.13
C CYS A 582 -21.71 -2.65 14.17
N GLU A 583 -22.44 -1.55 13.99
CA GLU A 583 -23.87 -1.55 13.72
C GLU A 583 -24.09 -1.67 12.22
N ILE A 584 -24.90 -2.64 11.78
CA ILE A 584 -25.20 -2.88 10.37
C ILE A 584 -26.69 -2.60 10.16
N THR A 585 -27.00 -1.77 9.17
CA THR A 585 -28.35 -1.32 8.86
C THR A 585 -28.66 -1.54 7.39
N VAL A 586 -29.92 -1.89 7.11
CA VAL A 586 -30.50 -2.02 5.76
C VAL A 586 -31.84 -1.28 5.78
N PRO A 587 -32.23 -0.57 4.71
CA PRO A 587 -33.55 0.06 4.62
C PRO A 587 -34.70 -0.90 4.90
N GLU A 588 -35.77 -0.40 5.55
CA GLU A 588 -36.98 -1.20 5.84
C GLU A 588 -37.88 -1.37 4.60
N GLU A 589 -37.82 -0.41 3.67
CA GLU A 589 -38.63 -0.35 2.47
C GLU A 589 -37.88 -0.94 1.26
N ASN A 590 -38.04 -2.24 1.04
CA ASN A 590 -37.44 -2.92 -0.12
C ASN A 590 -38.56 -3.58 -0.94
N PHE A 591 -38.80 -3.10 -2.16
CA PHE A 591 -39.91 -3.57 -2.99
C PHE A 591 -39.43 -4.42 -4.16
N PHE A 592 -40.16 -5.49 -4.45
CA PHE A 592 -39.89 -6.31 -5.63
C PHE A 592 -40.50 -5.67 -6.87
N LEU A 593 -39.65 -5.21 -7.79
CA LEU A 593 -40.04 -4.55 -9.05
C LEU A 593 -39.73 -5.40 -10.29
N GLY A 594 -39.50 -6.70 -10.13
CA GLY A 594 -39.18 -7.64 -11.22
C GLY A 594 -37.69 -7.93 -11.42
N GLU A 595 -36.81 -7.31 -10.64
CA GLU A 595 -35.34 -7.48 -10.67
C GLU A 595 -34.80 -7.85 -9.26
N PRO A 596 -33.57 -8.39 -9.14
CA PRO A 596 -32.97 -8.67 -7.85
C PRO A 596 -32.96 -7.43 -6.94
N VAL A 597 -33.46 -7.57 -5.72
CA VAL A 597 -33.52 -6.49 -4.73
C VAL A 597 -32.19 -6.46 -3.97
N CYS A 598 -31.37 -5.44 -4.20
CA CYS A 598 -30.04 -5.29 -3.57
C CYS A 598 -30.01 -4.00 -2.74
N PRO A 599 -30.64 -3.97 -1.56
CA PRO A 599 -30.77 -2.74 -0.80
C PRO A 599 -29.42 -2.31 -0.23
N PRO A 600 -29.10 -1.00 -0.23
CA PRO A 600 -27.81 -0.52 0.26
C PRO A 600 -27.62 -0.91 1.73
N VAL A 601 -26.44 -1.44 2.06
CA VAL A 601 -26.05 -1.72 3.44
C VAL A 601 -25.27 -0.53 3.97
N SER A 602 -25.57 -0.09 5.19
CA SER A 602 -24.78 0.92 5.89
C SER A 602 -24.21 0.33 7.18
N ILE A 603 -22.90 0.44 7.35
CA ILE A 603 -22.19 -0.09 8.52
C ILE A 603 -21.54 1.07 9.27
N THR A 604 -21.76 1.12 10.58
CA THR A 604 -21.22 2.14 11.47
C THR A 604 -20.40 1.48 12.56
N PHE A 605 -19.10 1.78 12.62
CA PHE A 605 -18.28 1.46 13.78
C PHE A 605 -18.52 2.54 14.85
N PRO A 606 -18.94 2.18 16.08
CA PRO A 606 -19.30 3.15 17.12
C PRO A 606 -18.12 3.99 17.64
N GLY A 607 -16.88 3.71 17.22
CA GLY A 607 -15.67 4.36 17.70
C GLY A 607 -14.94 3.53 18.76
N GLY A 608 -13.72 3.95 19.09
CA GLY A 608 -12.94 3.49 20.25
C GLY A 608 -12.80 4.59 21.30
N ARG A 609 -12.02 4.36 22.36
CA ARG A 609 -11.62 5.44 23.26
C ARG A 609 -10.43 6.17 22.66
N VAL A 610 -10.49 7.49 22.67
CA VAL A 610 -9.41 8.40 22.28
C VAL A 610 -9.12 9.32 23.45
N VAL A 611 -7.88 9.75 23.60
CA VAL A 611 -7.52 10.67 24.67
C VAL A 611 -7.60 12.11 24.14
N SER A 612 -8.45 12.92 24.77
CA SER A 612 -8.55 14.37 24.53
C SER A 612 -8.28 15.11 25.82
N ASP A 613 -7.39 16.11 25.79
CA ASP A 613 -7.04 16.92 26.97
C ASP A 613 -6.60 16.11 28.21
N GLY A 614 -6.04 14.91 27.99
CA GLY A 614 -5.62 14.00 29.06
C GLY A 614 -6.73 13.12 29.65
N ASP A 615 -7.98 13.27 29.18
CA ASP A 615 -9.11 12.43 29.56
C ASP A 615 -9.48 11.45 28.44
N MET A 616 -9.90 10.24 28.83
CA MET A 616 -10.46 9.25 27.91
C MET A 616 -11.86 9.68 27.47
N VAL A 617 -12.03 9.97 26.19
CA VAL A 617 -13.32 10.28 25.54
C VAL A 617 -13.65 9.23 24.48
N GLU A 618 -14.93 8.96 24.27
CA GLU A 618 -15.37 8.08 23.19
C GLU A 618 -15.17 8.81 21.84
N ALA A 619 -14.47 8.18 20.90
CA ALA A 619 -14.35 8.65 19.53
C ALA A 619 -15.73 8.59 18.86
N GLY A 620 -16.00 9.57 17.98
CA GLY A 620 -17.26 9.60 17.23
C GLY A 620 -17.44 8.35 16.37
N ALA A 621 -18.70 7.95 16.19
CA ALA A 621 -19.05 6.84 15.30
C ALA A 621 -18.60 7.12 13.87
N MET A 622 -18.02 6.12 13.21
CA MET A 622 -17.48 6.17 11.85
C MET A 622 -18.31 5.26 10.94
N THR A 623 -18.79 5.78 9.81
CA THR A 623 -19.44 4.99 8.77
C THR A 623 -18.41 4.38 7.84
N LEU A 624 -18.53 3.08 7.57
CA LEU A 624 -17.66 2.32 6.69
C LEU A 624 -18.11 2.46 5.24
N THR A 625 -17.16 2.36 4.31
CA THR A 625 -17.35 2.55 2.87
C THR A 625 -17.34 1.22 2.11
N GLU A 626 -18.42 0.91 1.39
CA GLU A 626 -18.50 -0.29 0.53
C GLU A 626 -17.46 -0.22 -0.62
N GLY A 627 -16.80 -1.34 -0.90
CA GLY A 627 -15.69 -1.47 -1.84
C GLY A 627 -14.31 -1.10 -1.27
N ILE A 628 -14.26 -0.45 -0.10
CA ILE A 628 -13.03 -0.11 0.63
C ILE A 628 -12.93 -0.95 1.91
N ASP A 629 -13.94 -0.84 2.77
CA ASP A 629 -13.97 -1.42 4.12
C ASP A 629 -14.73 -2.76 4.17
N TYR A 630 -15.61 -3.00 3.21
CA TYR A 630 -16.37 -4.24 3.06
C TYR A 630 -16.93 -4.36 1.64
N VAL A 631 -17.36 -5.57 1.27
CA VAL A 631 -18.19 -5.82 0.08
C VAL A 631 -19.46 -6.55 0.48
N VAL A 632 -20.55 -6.29 -0.24
CA VAL A 632 -21.83 -6.96 -0.02
C VAL A 632 -22.15 -7.90 -1.18
N SER A 633 -22.65 -9.09 -0.84
CA SER A 633 -23.30 -9.99 -1.78
C SER A 633 -24.69 -10.33 -1.28
N TYR A 634 -25.61 -10.66 -2.19
CA TYR A 634 -27.01 -10.90 -1.86
C TYR A 634 -27.42 -12.33 -2.22
N SER A 635 -28.31 -12.92 -1.41
CA SER A 635 -29.00 -14.17 -1.72
C SER A 635 -30.49 -14.04 -1.41
N ASP A 636 -31.28 -14.95 -1.98
CA ASP A 636 -32.74 -15.03 -1.75
C ASP A 636 -33.48 -13.72 -2.09
N ASN A 637 -32.92 -12.94 -3.02
CA ASN A 637 -33.33 -11.57 -3.30
C ASN A 637 -34.15 -11.37 -4.58
N MET A 638 -34.73 -12.47 -5.10
CA MET A 638 -35.42 -12.51 -6.39
C MET A 638 -36.95 -12.55 -6.25
N MET A 639 -37.49 -12.61 -5.03
CA MET A 639 -38.91 -12.80 -4.78
C MET A 639 -39.34 -12.04 -3.50
N VAL A 640 -40.62 -11.72 -3.42
CA VAL A 640 -41.25 -11.24 -2.16
C VAL A 640 -41.02 -12.26 -1.05
N GLY A 641 -40.53 -11.80 0.10
CA GLY A 641 -40.11 -12.67 1.19
C GLY A 641 -38.92 -12.12 1.95
N GLU A 642 -38.10 -13.02 2.50
CA GLU A 642 -36.87 -12.66 3.20
C GLU A 642 -35.69 -12.77 2.23
N GLY A 643 -35.03 -11.65 1.99
CA GLY A 643 -33.73 -11.59 1.29
C GLY A 643 -32.59 -11.50 2.29
N LYS A 644 -31.38 -11.78 1.84
CA LYS A 644 -30.18 -11.79 2.69
C LYS A 644 -29.04 -10.99 2.06
N ALA A 645 -28.39 -10.17 2.88
CA ALA A 645 -27.14 -9.50 2.54
C ALA A 645 -26.01 -10.14 3.36
N VAL A 646 -24.95 -10.56 2.67
CA VAL A 646 -23.71 -11.13 3.23
C VAL A 646 -22.61 -10.10 3.05
N ILE A 647 -22.17 -9.53 4.17
CA ILE A 647 -21.12 -8.52 4.26
C ILE A 647 -19.80 -9.24 4.53
N THR A 648 -18.83 -9.07 3.64
CA THR A 648 -17.45 -9.53 3.86
C THR A 648 -16.56 -8.33 4.10
N ALA A 649 -15.93 -8.27 5.28
CA ALA A 649 -15.03 -7.19 5.64
C ALA A 649 -13.78 -7.16 4.74
N MET A 650 -13.23 -5.96 4.56
CA MET A 650 -12.01 -5.69 3.79
C MET A 650 -11.11 -4.70 4.56
N GLY A 651 -9.86 -4.57 4.12
CA GLY A 651 -8.91 -3.62 4.71
C GLY A 651 -8.64 -3.92 6.20
N ARG A 652 -8.81 -2.91 7.07
CA ARG A 652 -8.63 -3.02 8.54
C ARG A 652 -9.76 -3.75 9.25
N TYR A 653 -10.83 -4.09 8.54
CA TYR A 653 -11.98 -4.74 9.11
C TYR A 653 -11.92 -6.24 8.87
N SER A 654 -12.39 -7.04 9.83
CA SER A 654 -12.42 -8.49 9.69
C SER A 654 -13.75 -9.11 10.09
N GLY A 655 -13.98 -10.31 9.53
CA GLY A 655 -15.18 -11.12 9.76
C GLY A 655 -16.17 -11.04 8.62
N ILE A 656 -17.21 -11.86 8.75
CA ILE A 656 -18.37 -11.91 7.86
C ILE A 656 -19.58 -11.62 8.73
N ALA A 657 -20.46 -10.75 8.26
CA ALA A 657 -21.75 -10.50 8.87
C ALA A 657 -22.86 -10.80 7.90
N GLU A 658 -23.99 -11.25 8.42
CA GLU A 658 -25.17 -11.56 7.63
C GLU A 658 -26.35 -10.81 8.23
N ILE A 659 -27.10 -10.11 7.38
CA ILE A 659 -28.33 -9.43 7.77
C ILE A 659 -29.46 -9.83 6.83
N ALA A 660 -30.58 -10.24 7.41
CA ALA A 660 -31.81 -10.49 6.67
C ALA A 660 -32.58 -9.19 6.49
N TYR A 661 -33.23 -9.02 5.34
CA TYR A 661 -34.13 -7.92 5.07
C TYR A 661 -35.42 -8.43 4.42
N THR A 662 -36.51 -7.69 4.61
CA THR A 662 -37.81 -8.07 4.04
C THR A 662 -37.99 -7.40 2.69
N ILE A 663 -38.37 -8.19 1.69
CA ILE A 663 -38.78 -7.77 0.35
C ILE A 663 -40.31 -7.79 0.30
N GLN A 664 -40.90 -6.63 0.04
CA GLN A 664 -42.33 -6.38 0.03
C GLN A 664 -42.87 -6.29 -1.41
N GLU A 665 -44.18 -6.50 -1.57
CA GLU A 665 -44.86 -6.11 -2.80
C GLU A 665 -44.92 -4.59 -2.87
N GLU A 666 -44.72 -4.03 -4.07
CA GLU A 666 -44.85 -2.59 -4.28
C GLU A 666 -46.27 -2.12 -3.88
N PRO A 667 -46.40 -1.11 -3.02
CA PRO A 667 -47.70 -0.54 -2.71
C PRO A 667 -48.28 0.09 -3.97
N ILE A 668 -49.46 -0.40 -4.39
CA ILE A 668 -50.18 0.17 -5.52
C ILE A 668 -50.55 1.62 -5.20
N ASP A 669 -49.92 2.58 -5.87
CA ASP A 669 -50.27 4.00 -5.75
C ASP A 669 -51.60 4.27 -6.47
N VAL A 670 -52.68 4.29 -5.70
CA VAL A 670 -54.04 4.61 -6.17
C VAL A 670 -54.15 6.05 -6.71
N GLY A 671 -53.20 6.93 -6.37
CA GLY A 671 -53.09 8.30 -6.88
C GLY A 671 -52.65 8.35 -8.33
N VAL A 672 -51.73 7.48 -8.76
CA VAL A 672 -51.28 7.38 -10.18
C VAL A 672 -52.43 6.89 -11.07
N LEU A 673 -53.25 5.95 -10.61
CA LEU A 673 -54.49 5.56 -11.30
C LEU A 673 -55.49 6.74 -11.41
N GLY A 674 -55.55 7.58 -10.38
CA GLY A 674 -56.36 8.79 -10.35
C GLY A 674 -55.85 9.91 -11.27
N ASP A 675 -54.53 10.03 -11.46
CA ASP A 675 -53.93 11.06 -12.30
C ASP A 675 -53.79 10.62 -13.77
N LEU A 676 -53.67 9.32 -14.05
CA LEU A 676 -53.85 8.76 -15.40
C LEU A 676 -55.29 8.97 -15.89
N ALA A 677 -56.28 8.86 -15.00
CA ALA A 677 -57.68 9.14 -15.30
C ALA A 677 -57.99 10.64 -15.48
N LYS A 678 -57.13 11.55 -14.97
CA LYS A 678 -57.30 13.00 -15.11
C LYS A 678 -56.51 13.61 -16.28
N SER A 679 -55.45 12.95 -16.74
CA SER A 679 -54.52 13.49 -17.75
C SER A 679 -54.98 13.27 -19.20
N ASP A 680 -55.98 12.42 -19.44
CA ASP A 680 -56.59 12.25 -20.76
C ASP A 680 -58.13 12.16 -20.63
N PRO A 681 -58.86 13.26 -20.90
CA PRO A 681 -60.33 13.29 -20.82
C PRO A 681 -61.04 12.46 -21.90
N ASP A 682 -60.31 11.92 -22.89
CA ASP A 682 -60.86 11.03 -23.93
C ASP A 682 -60.54 9.53 -23.69
N LEU A 683 -59.80 9.20 -22.62
CA LEU A 683 -59.55 7.83 -22.20
C LEU A 683 -60.71 7.08 -21.48
N PRO A 684 -61.99 7.53 -21.43
CA PRO A 684 -63.07 6.66 -20.94
C PRO A 684 -63.70 5.74 -22.00
N LEU A 685 -63.33 5.79 -23.28
CA LEU A 685 -63.98 4.94 -24.30
C LEU A 685 -63.21 3.67 -24.69
N VAL A 686 -61.89 3.64 -24.51
CA VAL A 686 -61.07 2.46 -24.91
C VAL A 686 -60.85 1.48 -23.74
N VAL A 687 -60.93 1.93 -22.48
CA VAL A 687 -60.82 1.05 -21.30
C VAL A 687 -62.16 0.44 -20.88
N MET A 688 -63.30 1.07 -21.19
CA MET A 688 -64.62 0.44 -20.94
C MET A 688 -64.94 -0.72 -21.90
N LEU A 689 -64.24 -0.84 -23.03
CA LEU A 689 -64.40 -1.96 -23.97
C LEU A 689 -63.41 -3.11 -23.75
N SER A 690 -62.36 -2.92 -22.93
CA SER A 690 -61.35 -3.97 -22.71
C SER A 690 -61.50 -4.72 -21.38
N VAL A 691 -62.18 -4.16 -20.37
CA VAL A 691 -62.40 -4.90 -19.10
C VAL A 691 -63.37 -6.08 -19.27
N PRO A 692 -64.52 -5.96 -19.96
CA PRO A 692 -65.39 -7.12 -20.20
C PRO A 692 -64.74 -8.14 -21.14
N VAL A 693 -63.98 -7.69 -22.14
CA VAL A 693 -63.30 -8.56 -23.12
C VAL A 693 -62.12 -9.30 -22.48
N LEU A 694 -61.33 -8.66 -21.61
CA LEU A 694 -60.27 -9.32 -20.84
C LEU A 694 -60.85 -10.26 -19.78
N LEU A 695 -62.01 -9.92 -19.18
CA LEU A 695 -62.72 -10.82 -18.27
C LEU A 695 -63.26 -12.05 -19.02
N ILE A 696 -63.82 -11.86 -20.22
CA ILE A 696 -64.31 -12.95 -21.09
C ILE A 696 -63.14 -13.80 -21.59
N LEU A 697 -62.03 -13.22 -22.03
CA LEU A 697 -60.82 -13.94 -22.45
C LEU A 697 -60.19 -14.71 -21.28
N ALA A 698 -60.15 -14.12 -20.08
CA ALA A 698 -59.69 -14.81 -18.87
C ALA A 698 -60.64 -15.94 -18.44
N ILE A 699 -61.95 -15.76 -18.57
CA ILE A 699 -62.98 -16.79 -18.30
C ILE A 699 -62.91 -17.90 -19.36
N VAL A 700 -62.72 -17.57 -20.63
CA VAL A 700 -62.57 -18.53 -21.74
C VAL A 700 -61.27 -19.33 -21.60
N ALA A 701 -60.14 -18.68 -21.31
CA ALA A 701 -58.88 -19.36 -21.00
C ALA A 701 -58.99 -20.25 -19.74
N PHE A 702 -59.68 -19.76 -18.70
CA PHE A 702 -59.96 -20.52 -17.48
C PHE A 702 -60.85 -21.75 -17.76
N LEU A 703 -61.87 -21.63 -18.61
CA LEU A 703 -62.77 -22.73 -18.99
C LEU A 703 -62.07 -23.74 -19.93
N GLN A 704 -61.20 -23.29 -20.84
CA GLN A 704 -60.42 -24.15 -21.73
C GLN A 704 -59.44 -25.06 -20.98
N MET A 705 -58.93 -24.62 -19.82
CA MET A 705 -58.03 -25.39 -18.94
C MET A 705 -58.75 -26.42 -18.03
N MET A 706 -60.08 -26.46 -18.02
CA MET A 706 -60.88 -27.38 -17.18
C MET A 706 -61.33 -28.64 -17.94
N ASN A 707 -61.42 -29.79 -17.27
CA ASN A 707 -61.91 -31.01 -17.89
C ASN A 707 -63.42 -30.91 -18.21
N ARG A 708 -63.88 -31.60 -19.27
CA ARG A 708 -65.22 -31.44 -19.89
C ARG A 708 -66.41 -31.46 -18.90
N ARG A 709 -66.28 -32.20 -17.80
CA ARG A 709 -67.30 -32.38 -16.76
C ARG A 709 -67.38 -31.22 -15.76
N GLU A 710 -66.29 -30.47 -15.59
CA GLU A 710 -66.20 -29.31 -14.71
C GLU A 710 -66.65 -28.05 -15.47
N ARG A 711 -66.34 -27.97 -16.78
CA ARG A 711 -66.75 -26.89 -17.70
C ARG A 711 -68.27 -26.69 -17.78
N GLN A 712 -69.04 -27.80 -17.83
CA GLN A 712 -70.52 -27.75 -17.86
C GLN A 712 -71.16 -27.33 -16.54
N ARG A 713 -70.49 -27.54 -15.39
CA ARG A 713 -71.03 -27.18 -14.07
C ARG A 713 -70.81 -25.71 -13.73
N THR A 714 -69.68 -25.14 -14.15
CA THR A 714 -69.37 -23.72 -13.91
C THR A 714 -70.19 -22.79 -14.81
N SER A 715 -70.40 -23.16 -16.07
CA SER A 715 -71.19 -22.36 -17.03
C SER A 715 -72.66 -22.21 -16.62
N ALA A 716 -73.25 -23.26 -16.03
CA ALA A 716 -74.62 -23.24 -15.50
C ALA A 716 -74.79 -22.37 -14.24
N ILE A 717 -73.71 -22.14 -13.49
CA ILE A 717 -73.73 -21.29 -12.28
C ILE A 717 -73.63 -19.81 -12.68
N ILE A 718 -72.83 -19.49 -13.70
CA ILE A 718 -72.66 -18.10 -14.19
C ILE A 718 -73.94 -17.60 -14.87
N ALA A 719 -74.62 -18.43 -15.66
CA ALA A 719 -75.89 -18.07 -16.30
C ALA A 719 -77.01 -17.77 -15.30
N ALA A 720 -77.05 -18.49 -14.17
CA ALA A 720 -78.05 -18.25 -13.11
C ALA A 720 -77.79 -16.97 -12.29
N SER A 721 -76.57 -16.43 -12.32
CA SER A 721 -76.21 -15.19 -11.60
C SER A 721 -76.45 -13.92 -12.42
N LEU A 722 -76.61 -14.02 -13.75
CA LEU A 722 -76.86 -12.88 -14.64
C LEU A 722 -78.36 -12.54 -14.80
N GLU A 723 -79.27 -13.42 -14.38
CA GLU A 723 -80.73 -13.15 -14.36
C GLU A 723 -81.18 -12.26 -13.19
N GLU A 724 -80.37 -12.07 -12.14
CA GLU A 724 -80.81 -11.35 -10.91
C GLU A 724 -80.66 -9.81 -10.95
N ASP A 725 -80.02 -9.21 -11.97
CA ASP A 725 -79.54 -7.81 -11.90
C ASP A 725 -80.24 -6.76 -12.81
N PHE A 726 -81.36 -7.08 -13.48
CA PHE A 726 -82.12 -6.06 -14.25
C PHE A 726 -83.42 -5.64 -13.52
N GLY A 727 -83.32 -4.54 -12.76
CA GLY A 727 -84.42 -3.94 -12.00
C GLY A 727 -85.36 -3.04 -12.83
N THR A 728 -86.62 -2.97 -12.41
CA THR A 728 -87.72 -2.16 -12.95
C THR A 728 -87.52 -0.64 -12.74
N GLU A 729 -87.71 0.17 -13.79
CA GLU A 729 -87.71 1.64 -13.70
C GLU A 729 -89.13 2.22 -13.54
N ARG A 730 -89.28 3.21 -12.65
CA ARG A 730 -90.54 3.94 -12.38
C ARG A 730 -90.64 5.21 -13.22
N TYR A 731 -91.76 5.42 -13.90
CA TYR A 731 -92.07 6.66 -14.62
C TYR A 731 -93.19 7.48 -13.93
N TRP A 732 -93.06 8.81 -14.02
CA TRP A 732 -94.07 9.81 -13.63
C TRP A 732 -94.48 10.60 -14.87
N ASP A 733 -95.76 10.94 -15.04
CA ASP A 733 -96.20 11.77 -16.16
C ASP A 733 -96.10 13.28 -15.87
N GLU A 734 -96.25 14.11 -16.90
CA GLU A 734 -96.08 15.58 -16.85
C GLU A 734 -97.09 16.31 -15.93
N SER A 735 -98.05 15.60 -15.33
CA SER A 735 -98.98 16.17 -14.33
C SER A 735 -98.69 15.75 -12.88
N GLY A 736 -97.72 14.85 -12.66
CA GLY A 736 -97.17 14.53 -11.35
C GLY A 736 -97.92 13.45 -10.54
N GLU A 737 -98.78 12.64 -11.14
CA GLU A 737 -99.35 11.45 -10.48
C GLU A 737 -98.80 10.11 -11.04
N TYR A 738 -98.73 9.12 -10.16
CA TYR A 738 -98.09 7.81 -10.37
C TYR A 738 -98.92 6.88 -11.27
N SER A 739 -98.33 6.32 -12.34
CA SER A 739 -99.06 5.49 -13.33
C SER A 739 -98.65 4.01 -13.44
N GLY A 740 -97.76 3.50 -12.58
CA GLY A 740 -97.46 2.05 -12.44
C GLY A 740 -96.29 1.52 -13.29
N ASP A 741 -95.83 0.30 -12.96
CA ASP A 741 -94.60 -0.33 -13.46
C ASP A 741 -94.84 -1.18 -14.73
N VAL A 742 -93.90 -1.16 -15.71
CA VAL A 742 -93.91 -2.01 -16.92
C VAL A 742 -92.58 -2.78 -17.03
N GLU A 743 -92.66 -4.10 -17.25
CA GLU A 743 -91.51 -4.98 -17.55
C GLU A 743 -91.06 -4.81 -19.01
N VAL A 744 -89.74 -4.65 -19.24
CA VAL A 744 -89.14 -4.68 -20.57
C VAL A 744 -88.83 -6.14 -20.94
N MET A 745 -89.54 -6.68 -21.94
CA MET A 745 -89.22 -7.99 -22.54
C MET A 745 -88.10 -7.83 -23.59
N THR A 746 -87.13 -8.74 -23.54
CA THR A 746 -86.00 -8.87 -24.47
C THR A 746 -86.43 -9.60 -25.76
N GLU A 747 -86.51 -8.88 -26.88
CA GLU A 747 -86.39 -9.47 -28.23
C GLU A 747 -85.09 -8.95 -28.84
N GLY A 748 -84.08 -9.82 -28.97
CA GLY A 748 -82.79 -9.47 -29.57
C GLY A 748 -81.61 -10.41 -29.30
N TYR A 749 -81.84 -11.65 -28.83
CA TYR A 749 -80.76 -12.59 -28.52
C TYR A 749 -80.42 -13.60 -29.63
N ASP A 750 -81.29 -13.76 -30.64
CA ASP A 750 -81.09 -14.76 -31.70
C ASP A 750 -80.18 -14.28 -32.85
N GLU A 751 -79.70 -13.03 -32.85
CA GLU A 751 -78.78 -12.51 -33.90
C GLU A 751 -77.29 -12.54 -33.49
N TYR A 752 -76.94 -12.96 -32.26
CA TYR A 752 -75.56 -12.94 -31.75
C TYR A 752 -74.83 -14.30 -31.76
N GLU A 753 -75.54 -15.43 -31.86
CA GLU A 753 -74.89 -16.75 -32.00
C GLU A 753 -74.24 -16.93 -33.37
N ASP A 754 -74.85 -16.41 -34.45
CA ASP A 754 -74.32 -16.54 -35.82
C ASP A 754 -73.04 -15.73 -36.05
N PHE A 755 -72.77 -14.68 -35.26
CA PHE A 755 -71.56 -13.85 -35.40
C PHE A 755 -70.31 -14.49 -34.76
N ALA A 756 -70.49 -15.37 -33.77
CA ALA A 756 -69.39 -15.99 -33.04
C ALA A 756 -68.84 -17.24 -33.75
N ASP A 757 -69.70 -17.97 -34.46
CA ASP A 757 -69.29 -19.18 -35.20
C ASP A 757 -68.55 -18.83 -36.51
N ASP A 758 -68.91 -17.75 -37.21
CA ASP A 758 -68.22 -17.31 -38.45
C ASP A 758 -66.77 -16.82 -38.21
N TYR A 759 -66.45 -16.31 -37.00
CA TYR A 759 -65.09 -15.82 -36.68
C TYR A 759 -64.14 -16.93 -36.19
N ALA A 760 -64.67 -18.10 -35.83
CA ALA A 760 -63.88 -19.24 -35.35
C ALA A 760 -63.25 -20.04 -36.51
N GLU A 761 -63.82 -20.02 -37.72
CA GLU A 761 -63.25 -20.72 -38.88
C GLU A 761 -62.08 -19.96 -39.55
N GLU A 762 -61.95 -18.63 -39.37
CA GLU A 762 -60.82 -17.85 -39.95
C GLU A 762 -59.53 -17.85 -39.09
N LEU A 763 -59.57 -18.35 -37.85
CA LEU A 763 -58.43 -18.31 -36.91
C LEU A 763 -57.62 -19.61 -36.80
N ASP A 764 -58.06 -20.70 -37.44
CA ASP A 764 -57.33 -21.99 -37.47
C ASP A 764 -56.11 -21.97 -38.42
N ASP A 765 -55.86 -20.88 -39.16
CA ASP A 765 -54.75 -20.74 -40.13
C ASP A 765 -53.54 -19.91 -39.63
N LEU A 766 -53.49 -19.53 -38.34
CA LEU A 766 -52.39 -18.75 -37.74
C LEU A 766 -51.62 -19.53 -36.66
N ASP A 767 -50.99 -20.63 -37.08
CA ASP A 767 -50.16 -21.49 -36.21
C ASP A 767 -48.64 -21.22 -36.37
N ASP A 768 -48.25 -20.05 -36.88
CA ASP A 768 -46.84 -19.64 -36.94
C ASP A 768 -46.70 -18.16 -36.53
N LEU A 769 -46.23 -17.90 -35.30
CA LEU A 769 -45.29 -16.82 -34.94
C LEU A 769 -44.98 -16.87 -33.43
N ASP A 770 -43.69 -16.96 -33.11
CA ASP A 770 -43.03 -16.92 -31.78
C ASP A 770 -43.46 -15.73 -30.90
#